data_AF-A0A066WF89-F1
#
_entry.id   AF-A0A066WF89-F1
#
_cell.length_a   1.000
_cell.length_b   1.000
_cell.length_c   1.000
_cell.angle_alpha   90.00
_cell.angle_beta   90.00
_cell.angle_gamma   90.00
#
_symmetry.space_group_name_H-M   'P 1'
#
loop_
_entity.id
_entity.type
_entity.pdbx_description
1 polymer ?
#
loop_
_entity_poly.entity_id
_entity_poly.type
_entity_poly.pdbx_seq_one_letter_code
_entity_poly.pdbx_strand_id
1 'polypeptide(L)'
;MAISKIVARHHAPPGRAAFSQLACNVTSRRSLATISNVANPSGKVTFLEDHPAETHDQLPTFTLSRAHGFLPRRDPLPVLPERFGALDSLLQRMTIIQPGDRDGDKPSGLLATGDFGPAVHAELVHGAHGERLIKHVREVIASPKDAPGRMPLLSALFRDMCFLTSAYLLEPVDQSFRATGLYAPGRSVLPRAIAVPMCELADELGHFPYMEYSSSYALSNYRLNDPSLPTPAEIAAKQSRQAGANGAFGDELAIKTGPGRYSFENLELIRAFENAQGSEKGFIIVHCEMLAYSGRLVNATEGMLLAVAEQDVGTAESAMMRLLSTFEEVQESMESMWSRSLPSDYLKFRSFIYGTLGRPSQKHNAMFPDGVTYEGIGPRGESKQMEFRGESGANDSIIPMADNLLEITKELPDNELTRTLRDFRTYRPKTQREYLEHLESRASMLGVRAFCMSTSASPLLKALYILMVDQVREFRNRHWLFTRNYIIKQTDFSLATGGSNIIRYLPNNLATVLRVLEDSCAEWGAADEQALRTHARLTSSATGAQRAEVLVNKVREAGKRAEAQRRMLEREVALLMQEKAAKNPGIDESMRGMVMPPPTPKQAVNSVDAGQQRAYSTSVGNKDQNQEEKRSMKRGMVGCDGVG
;
A
#
# COMPACT_ATOMS: atom_id res chain seq x y z
N MET A 1 8.86 73.60 -12.91
CA MET A 1 7.80 72.96 -13.73
C MET A 1 7.53 71.57 -13.13
N ALA A 2 6.32 71.04 -12.92
CA ALA A 2 5.03 71.57 -12.44
C ALA A 2 4.07 70.38 -12.18
N ILE A 3 3.07 70.36 -11.27
CA ILE A 3 2.70 71.19 -10.10
C ILE A 3 1.83 70.29 -9.17
N SER A 4 2.16 70.17 -7.86
CA SER A 4 1.24 69.73 -6.76
C SER A 4 0.61 68.30 -6.81
N LYS A 5 0.06 67.70 -5.73
CA LYS A 5 -0.07 68.06 -4.30
C LYS A 5 -0.24 66.81 -3.40
N ILE A 6 0.03 66.98 -2.11
CA ILE A 6 -0.29 66.05 -1.00
C ILE A 6 -1.74 66.24 -0.55
N VAL A 7 -2.39 65.17 -0.02
CA VAL A 7 -3.41 65.07 1.07
C VAL A 7 -4.21 63.77 0.87
N ALA A 8 -4.74 63.02 1.85
CA ALA A 8 -4.31 62.51 3.16
C ALA A 8 -5.55 61.87 3.84
N ARG A 9 -5.36 60.71 4.50
CA ARG A 9 -6.18 60.10 5.58
C ARG A 9 -7.51 59.34 5.29
N HIS A 10 -7.46 58.07 5.71
CA HIS A 10 -8.47 57.25 6.43
C HIS A 10 -9.86 56.95 5.82
N HIS A 11 -10.12 55.66 5.55
CA HIS A 11 -11.06 54.82 6.35
C HIS A 11 -10.93 53.31 6.01
N ALA A 12 -11.68 52.47 6.74
CA ALA A 12 -11.53 51.01 6.88
C ALA A 12 -12.07 50.16 5.69
N PRO A 13 -11.89 48.82 5.66
CA PRO A 13 -12.06 48.01 4.44
C PRO A 13 -13.45 47.39 4.25
N PRO A 14 -13.83 47.13 2.99
CA PRO A 14 -14.63 45.97 2.58
C PRO A 14 -13.78 45.01 1.71
N GLY A 15 -14.10 43.74 1.54
CA GLY A 15 -15.35 43.03 1.83
C GLY A 15 -15.70 42.16 0.62
N ARG A 16 -16.00 40.87 0.84
CA ARG A 16 -16.32 39.86 -0.18
C ARG A 16 -17.34 40.35 -1.24
N ALA A 17 -16.96 40.41 -2.53
CA ALA A 17 -17.87 40.26 -3.69
C ALA A 17 -17.11 40.29 -5.04
N ALA A 18 -16.63 39.15 -5.54
CA ALA A 18 -16.13 39.02 -6.93
C ALA A 18 -15.95 37.56 -7.42
N PHE A 19 -16.93 36.67 -7.19
CA PHE A 19 -16.99 35.36 -7.88
C PHE A 19 -18.43 35.02 -8.25
N SER A 20 -18.91 35.66 -9.30
CA SER A 20 -20.12 35.29 -10.05
C SER A 20 -19.96 35.85 -11.47
N GLN A 21 -20.54 35.16 -12.46
CA GLN A 21 -20.45 35.45 -13.90
C GLN A 21 -19.10 35.14 -14.57
N LEU A 22 -18.87 33.85 -14.82
CA LEU A 22 -18.28 33.40 -16.08
C LEU A 22 -18.96 32.11 -16.51
N ALA A 23 -20.09 32.26 -17.21
CA ALA A 23 -20.84 31.17 -17.80
C ALA A 23 -20.99 31.40 -19.31
N CYS A 24 -20.97 30.27 -20.03
CA CYS A 24 -21.41 30.04 -21.42
C CYS A 24 -20.34 29.92 -22.53
N ASN A 25 -20.61 28.96 -23.42
CA ASN A 25 -20.00 28.71 -24.73
C ASN A 25 -18.53 28.24 -24.79
N VAL A 26 -18.32 26.96 -24.49
CA VAL A 26 -17.08 26.24 -24.82
C VAL A 26 -17.39 24.84 -25.35
N THR A 27 -16.94 24.52 -26.56
CA THR A 27 -17.13 23.20 -27.19
C THR A 27 -16.19 22.14 -26.60
N SER A 28 -16.69 20.89 -26.51
CA SER A 28 -16.18 19.70 -25.79
C SER A 28 -14.66 19.43 -25.74
N ARG A 29 -13.83 19.94 -26.68
CA ARG A 29 -12.36 19.78 -26.61
C ARG A 29 -11.65 20.82 -25.74
N ARG A 30 -12.29 21.93 -25.39
CA ARG A 30 -11.69 23.03 -24.60
C ARG A 30 -11.96 22.93 -23.08
N SER A 31 -12.94 22.15 -22.62
CA SER A 31 -13.21 21.95 -21.18
C SER A 31 -12.03 21.24 -20.49
N LEU A 32 -11.62 20.08 -21.01
CA LEU A 32 -10.44 19.31 -20.61
C LEU A 32 -9.16 20.16 -20.48
N ALA A 33 -8.86 20.98 -21.49
CA ALA A 33 -7.68 21.84 -21.49
C ALA A 33 -7.78 22.96 -20.43
N THR A 34 -8.96 23.54 -20.24
CA THR A 34 -9.19 24.59 -19.23
C THR A 34 -9.04 24.03 -17.81
N ILE A 35 -9.63 22.86 -17.50
CA ILE A 35 -9.49 22.20 -16.19
C ILE A 35 -8.02 21.81 -15.93
N SER A 36 -7.32 21.32 -16.95
CA SER A 36 -5.88 21.00 -16.85
C SER A 36 -4.98 22.23 -16.66
N ASN A 37 -5.38 23.41 -17.17
CA ASN A 37 -4.58 24.64 -17.11
C ASN A 37 -4.87 25.51 -15.88
N VAL A 38 -6.10 25.49 -15.36
CA VAL A 38 -6.49 26.27 -14.18
C VAL A 38 -5.92 25.66 -12.88
N ALA A 39 -5.59 24.38 -12.88
CA ALA A 39 -5.15 23.63 -11.70
C ALA A 39 -3.63 23.39 -11.56
N ASN A 40 -2.76 23.88 -12.46
CA ASN A 40 -1.32 23.59 -12.33
C ASN A 40 -0.31 24.58 -12.98
N PRO A 41 0.71 25.05 -12.24
CA PRO A 41 1.93 25.62 -12.81
C PRO A 41 2.92 24.64 -13.48
N SER A 42 2.74 23.31 -13.36
CA SER A 42 3.74 22.30 -13.78
C SER A 42 3.30 21.23 -14.81
N GLY A 43 2.12 21.32 -15.44
CA GLY A 43 1.73 20.45 -16.58
C GLY A 43 0.45 19.61 -16.42
N LYS A 44 0.09 18.92 -17.51
CA LYS A 44 -1.11 18.07 -17.67
C LYS A 44 -0.84 16.64 -17.20
N VAL A 45 -1.78 16.01 -16.49
CA VAL A 45 -1.80 14.55 -16.25
C VAL A 45 -1.89 13.83 -17.60
N THR A 46 -0.88 13.02 -17.93
CA THR A 46 -0.87 12.20 -19.15
C THR A 46 -1.02 10.72 -18.79
N PHE A 47 -1.98 10.06 -19.43
CA PHE A 47 -2.06 8.61 -19.43
C PHE A 47 -1.23 8.06 -20.58
N LEU A 48 -0.96 6.75 -20.55
CA LEU A 48 -0.34 6.03 -21.66
C LEU A 48 -1.01 6.34 -23.01
N GLU A 49 -2.33 6.42 -23.05
CA GLU A 49 -3.06 6.67 -24.29
C GLU A 49 -2.89 8.12 -24.82
N ASP A 50 -2.33 9.04 -24.02
CA ASP A 50 -1.94 10.39 -24.45
C ASP A 50 -0.53 10.44 -25.08
N HIS A 51 0.27 9.36 -25.05
CA HIS A 51 1.64 9.30 -25.60
C HIS A 51 1.68 8.56 -26.96
N PRO A 52 2.49 9.02 -27.94
CA PRO A 52 2.69 8.29 -29.21
C PRO A 52 3.23 6.87 -28.98
N ALA A 53 2.75 5.90 -29.75
CA ALA A 53 3.07 4.47 -29.52
C ALA A 53 4.58 4.18 -29.59
N GLU A 54 5.29 4.88 -30.44
CA GLU A 54 6.75 4.80 -30.63
C GLU A 54 7.57 5.27 -29.42
N THR A 55 6.99 6.02 -28.47
CA THR A 55 7.68 6.42 -27.23
C THR A 55 7.41 5.47 -26.06
N HIS A 56 6.52 4.48 -26.21
CA HIS A 56 6.01 3.65 -25.10
C HIS A 56 7.09 2.80 -24.41
N ASP A 57 8.20 2.49 -25.07
CA ASP A 57 9.37 1.79 -24.50
C ASP A 57 10.22 2.67 -23.58
N GLN A 58 10.16 4.00 -23.74
CA GLN A 58 10.90 4.98 -22.94
C GLN A 58 10.16 5.34 -21.63
N LEU A 59 8.86 5.02 -21.55
CA LEU A 59 8.00 5.40 -20.42
C LEU A 59 8.23 4.50 -19.18
N PRO A 60 8.21 5.05 -17.95
CA PRO A 60 8.35 4.28 -16.71
C PRO A 60 7.33 3.13 -16.58
N THR A 61 7.73 2.03 -15.94
CA THR A 61 6.90 0.82 -15.69
C THR A 61 5.49 1.14 -15.20
N PHE A 62 5.35 2.10 -14.28
CA PHE A 62 4.07 2.49 -13.66
C PHE A 62 3.40 3.70 -14.30
N THR A 63 3.64 3.95 -15.60
CA THR A 63 2.88 4.96 -16.36
C THR A 63 1.41 4.56 -16.42
N LEU A 64 0.53 5.38 -15.85
CA LEU A 64 -0.90 5.07 -15.71
C LEU A 64 -1.56 4.88 -17.08
N SER A 65 -2.55 4.01 -17.13
CA SER A 65 -3.40 3.78 -18.31
C SER A 65 -4.84 3.48 -17.86
N ARG A 66 -5.81 3.65 -18.75
CA ARG A 66 -7.22 3.28 -18.46
C ARG A 66 -7.43 1.77 -18.42
N ALA A 67 -6.54 1.01 -19.06
CA ALA A 67 -6.53 -0.45 -19.00
C ALA A 67 -5.95 -1.00 -17.69
N HIS A 68 -4.76 -0.54 -17.28
CA HIS A 68 -4.01 -1.13 -16.16
C HIS A 68 -4.05 -0.31 -14.86
N GLY A 69 -4.48 0.96 -14.90
CA GLY A 69 -4.55 1.83 -13.73
C GLY A 69 -3.20 2.05 -13.06
N PHE A 70 -3.02 1.46 -11.88
CA PHE A 70 -1.81 1.52 -11.05
C PHE A 70 -0.94 0.25 -11.15
N LEU A 71 -1.35 -0.78 -11.90
CA LEU A 71 -0.49 -1.93 -12.22
C LEU A 71 0.62 -1.54 -13.21
N PRO A 72 1.69 -2.35 -13.34
CA PRO A 72 2.67 -2.20 -14.41
C PRO A 72 2.03 -2.18 -15.80
N ARG A 73 2.58 -1.36 -16.69
CA ARG A 73 2.19 -1.27 -18.11
C ARG A 73 2.53 -2.51 -18.96
N ARG A 74 3.34 -3.42 -18.43
CA ARG A 74 3.81 -4.67 -19.03
C ARG A 74 3.98 -5.69 -17.91
N ASP A 75 3.71 -6.96 -18.21
CA ASP A 75 3.87 -8.04 -17.24
C ASP A 75 5.32 -8.13 -16.75
N PRO A 76 5.58 -8.34 -15.44
CA PRO A 76 6.95 -8.36 -14.91
C PRO A 76 7.81 -9.46 -15.52
N LEU A 77 9.08 -9.16 -15.80
CA LEU A 77 10.04 -10.15 -16.30
C LEU A 77 10.38 -11.17 -15.20
N PRO A 78 10.10 -12.48 -15.40
CA PRO A 78 10.24 -13.50 -14.36
C PRO A 78 11.63 -14.14 -14.30
N VAL A 79 12.38 -14.13 -15.40
CA VAL A 79 13.71 -14.75 -15.52
C VAL A 79 14.69 -13.68 -15.99
N LEU A 80 15.79 -13.50 -15.26
CA LEU A 80 16.84 -12.58 -15.65
C LEU A 80 17.70 -13.16 -16.78
N PRO A 81 18.25 -12.33 -17.69
CA PRO A 81 19.23 -12.78 -18.68
C PRO A 81 20.45 -13.45 -18.04
N GLU A 82 21.03 -14.46 -18.71
CA GLU A 82 22.12 -15.33 -18.23
C GLU A 82 23.30 -14.58 -17.58
N ARG A 83 23.65 -13.37 -18.08
CA ARG A 83 24.70 -12.52 -17.50
C ARG A 83 24.45 -12.09 -16.04
N PHE A 84 23.25 -12.29 -15.51
CA PHE A 84 22.86 -12.08 -14.12
C PHE A 84 22.61 -13.39 -13.35
N GLY A 85 22.96 -14.55 -13.92
CA GLY A 85 22.64 -15.87 -13.35
C GLY A 85 23.16 -16.14 -11.94
N ALA A 86 24.20 -15.43 -11.48
CA ALA A 86 24.65 -15.49 -10.09
C ALA A 86 23.66 -14.83 -9.10
N LEU A 87 23.07 -13.68 -9.47
CA LEU A 87 22.00 -13.04 -8.70
C LEU A 87 20.76 -13.93 -8.68
N ASP A 88 20.35 -14.44 -9.85
CA ASP A 88 19.18 -15.31 -9.97
C ASP A 88 19.35 -16.62 -9.19
N SER A 89 20.52 -17.28 -9.26
CA SER A 89 20.83 -18.50 -8.49
C SER A 89 20.82 -18.29 -6.97
N LEU A 90 21.34 -17.16 -6.48
CA LEU A 90 21.26 -16.81 -5.05
C LEU A 90 19.79 -16.64 -4.62
N LEU A 91 18.99 -15.92 -5.41
CA LEU A 91 17.58 -15.66 -5.10
C LEU A 91 16.69 -16.90 -5.23
N GLN A 92 16.98 -17.82 -6.16
CA GLN A 92 16.25 -19.09 -6.27
C GLN A 92 16.48 -19.96 -5.02
N ARG A 93 17.71 -20.06 -4.53
CA ARG A 93 18.07 -20.81 -3.31
C ARG A 93 17.69 -20.11 -2.00
N MET A 94 17.15 -18.89 -2.05
CA MET A 94 17.03 -18.01 -0.90
C MET A 94 15.96 -18.46 0.11
N THR A 95 14.77 -18.87 -0.35
CA THR A 95 13.58 -19.01 0.51
C THR A 95 13.79 -19.96 1.70
N ILE A 96 13.10 -19.71 2.82
CA ILE A 96 13.09 -20.65 3.96
C ILE A 96 12.63 -22.04 3.50
N ILE A 97 11.51 -22.10 2.77
CA ILE A 97 10.94 -23.31 2.18
C ILE A 97 11.13 -23.23 0.67
N GLN A 98 11.94 -24.12 0.12
CA GLN A 98 12.12 -24.23 -1.33
C GLN A 98 10.88 -24.88 -1.98
N PRO A 99 10.69 -24.72 -3.31
CA PRO A 99 9.71 -25.50 -4.05
C PRO A 99 9.90 -27.00 -3.80
N GLY A 100 8.80 -27.76 -3.79
CA GLY A 100 8.86 -29.21 -3.63
C GLY A 100 9.69 -29.85 -4.74
N ASP A 101 10.50 -30.85 -4.38
CA ASP A 101 11.25 -31.65 -5.33
C ASP A 101 10.34 -32.66 -6.06
N ARG A 102 10.94 -33.64 -6.74
CA ARG A 102 10.19 -34.63 -7.54
C ARG A 102 9.34 -35.58 -6.69
N ASP A 103 9.71 -35.77 -5.43
CA ASP A 103 9.02 -36.65 -4.48
C ASP A 103 8.02 -35.87 -3.59
N GLY A 104 8.04 -34.53 -3.70
CA GLY A 104 7.14 -33.61 -3.00
C GLY A 104 7.71 -33.08 -1.68
N ASP A 105 8.92 -33.49 -1.31
CA ASP A 105 9.63 -32.96 -0.15
C ASP A 105 10.06 -31.52 -0.41
N LYS A 106 9.95 -30.66 0.60
CA LYS A 106 10.27 -29.23 0.51
C LYS A 106 11.59 -28.95 1.22
N PRO A 107 12.73 -28.87 0.51
CA PRO A 107 14.02 -28.67 1.16
C PRO A 107 14.10 -27.27 1.79
N SER A 108 14.97 -27.16 2.81
CA SER A 108 15.35 -25.88 3.40
C SER A 108 16.23 -25.10 2.41
N GLY A 109 15.91 -23.84 2.14
CA GLY A 109 16.81 -22.92 1.44
C GLY A 109 17.68 -22.11 2.41
N LEU A 110 18.48 -21.21 1.84
CA LEU A 110 19.57 -20.52 2.54
C LEU A 110 19.10 -19.69 3.76
N LEU A 111 17.93 -19.05 3.67
CA LEU A 111 17.38 -18.29 4.81
C LEU A 111 16.96 -19.19 5.97
N ALA A 112 16.55 -20.44 5.72
CA ALA A 112 16.20 -21.36 6.80
C ALA A 112 17.42 -21.75 7.64
N THR A 113 18.53 -22.05 6.99
CA THR A 113 19.79 -22.49 7.62
C THR A 113 20.65 -21.34 8.15
N GLY A 114 20.50 -20.13 7.59
CA GLY A 114 21.31 -18.96 7.94
C GLY A 114 22.55 -18.80 7.06
N ASP A 115 22.56 -19.48 5.91
CA ASP A 115 23.68 -19.51 4.96
C ASP A 115 23.55 -18.47 3.83
N PHE A 116 22.50 -17.63 3.81
CA PHE A 116 22.31 -16.65 2.74
C PHE A 116 23.37 -15.55 2.81
N GLY A 117 23.63 -15.00 4.00
CA GLY A 117 24.74 -14.07 4.22
C GLY A 117 26.11 -14.66 3.82
N PRO A 118 26.50 -15.84 4.34
CA PRO A 118 27.69 -16.57 3.90
C PRO A 118 27.78 -16.78 2.38
N ALA A 119 26.70 -17.21 1.71
CA ALA A 119 26.66 -17.38 0.26
C ALA A 119 26.88 -16.06 -0.49
N VAL A 120 26.23 -14.98 -0.06
CA VAL A 120 26.48 -13.62 -0.59
C VAL A 120 27.94 -13.21 -0.45
N HIS A 121 28.57 -13.48 0.70
CA HIS A 121 29.99 -13.16 0.90
C HIS A 121 30.89 -13.97 -0.02
N ALA A 122 30.68 -15.28 -0.13
CA ALA A 122 31.48 -16.16 -0.98
C ALA A 122 31.31 -15.84 -2.48
N GLU A 123 30.08 -15.63 -2.94
CA GLU A 123 29.76 -15.52 -4.37
C GLU A 123 29.90 -14.08 -4.90
N LEU A 124 29.40 -13.07 -4.16
CA LEU A 124 29.35 -11.68 -4.61
C LEU A 124 30.46 -10.78 -4.03
N VAL A 125 30.81 -10.93 -2.74
CA VAL A 125 31.76 -10.00 -2.07
C VAL A 125 33.21 -10.40 -2.30
N HIS A 126 33.54 -11.67 -2.11
CA HIS A 126 34.89 -12.22 -2.31
C HIS A 126 35.05 -12.87 -3.69
N GLY A 127 33.94 -13.34 -4.28
CA GLY A 127 33.89 -13.87 -5.63
C GLY A 127 33.85 -12.77 -6.70
N ALA A 128 34.26 -13.12 -7.93
CA ALA A 128 34.28 -12.18 -9.05
C ALA A 128 32.88 -11.80 -9.59
N HIS A 129 31.78 -12.26 -8.98
CA HIS A 129 30.42 -11.98 -9.46
C HIS A 129 29.91 -10.59 -9.06
N GLY A 130 30.34 -10.01 -7.93
CA GLY A 130 29.89 -8.68 -7.50
C GLY A 130 30.29 -7.56 -8.46
N GLU A 131 31.57 -7.46 -8.82
CA GLU A 131 32.03 -6.46 -9.79
C GLU A 131 31.49 -6.73 -11.22
N ARG A 132 31.20 -7.99 -11.59
CA ARG A 132 30.44 -8.31 -12.82
C ARG A 132 29.00 -7.81 -12.74
N LEU A 133 28.32 -7.98 -11.61
CA LEU A 133 26.95 -7.50 -11.41
C LEU A 133 26.89 -5.97 -11.52
N ILE A 134 27.79 -5.25 -10.84
CA ILE A 134 27.97 -3.80 -10.98
C ILE A 134 28.15 -3.40 -12.46
N LYS A 135 29.06 -4.07 -13.17
CA LYS A 135 29.32 -3.80 -14.60
C LYS A 135 28.06 -4.03 -15.46
N HIS A 136 27.40 -5.17 -15.32
CA HIS A 136 26.24 -5.53 -16.15
C HIS A 136 25.01 -4.65 -15.84
N VAL A 137 24.83 -4.19 -14.59
CA VAL A 137 23.79 -3.21 -14.24
C VAL A 137 24.07 -1.87 -14.91
N ARG A 138 25.32 -1.38 -14.84
CA ARG A 138 25.73 -0.14 -15.53
C ARG A 138 25.56 -0.21 -17.05
N GLU A 139 25.84 -1.36 -17.66
CA GLU A 139 25.58 -1.60 -19.09
C GLU A 139 24.09 -1.50 -19.45
N VAL A 140 23.18 -1.95 -18.57
CA VAL A 140 21.72 -1.76 -18.77
C VAL A 140 21.33 -0.30 -18.58
N ILE A 141 21.82 0.37 -17.53
CA ILE A 141 21.52 1.79 -17.28
C ILE A 141 22.02 2.67 -18.42
N ALA A 142 23.22 2.42 -18.95
CA ALA A 142 23.82 3.15 -20.07
C ALA A 142 23.21 2.81 -21.45
N SER A 143 22.41 1.75 -21.57
CA SER A 143 21.75 1.42 -22.84
C SER A 143 20.73 2.48 -23.26
N PRO A 144 20.49 2.70 -24.58
CA PRO A 144 19.57 3.71 -25.09
C PRO A 144 18.18 3.64 -24.43
N LYS A 145 17.57 4.78 -24.08
CA LYS A 145 16.31 4.81 -23.31
C LYS A 145 15.14 4.09 -24.02
N ASP A 146 15.20 4.01 -25.34
CA ASP A 146 14.27 3.34 -26.25
C ASP A 146 14.65 1.89 -26.59
N ALA A 147 15.75 1.36 -26.05
CA ALA A 147 16.20 -0.01 -26.31
C ALA A 147 15.13 -1.04 -25.89
N PRO A 148 14.66 -1.92 -26.81
CA PRO A 148 13.62 -2.89 -26.50
C PRO A 148 13.94 -3.76 -25.27
N GLY A 149 13.00 -3.85 -24.35
CA GLY A 149 13.15 -4.64 -23.12
C GLY A 149 14.00 -3.99 -22.01
N ARG A 150 14.59 -2.80 -22.21
CA ARG A 150 15.37 -2.08 -21.19
C ARG A 150 14.58 -1.81 -19.92
N MET A 151 13.40 -1.18 -20.02
CA MET A 151 12.59 -0.83 -18.85
C MET A 151 12.09 -2.06 -18.07
N PRO A 152 11.55 -3.13 -18.70
CA PRO A 152 11.27 -4.39 -18.01
C PRO A 152 12.50 -5.00 -17.29
N LEU A 153 13.68 -4.95 -17.90
CA LEU A 153 14.90 -5.48 -17.29
C LEU A 153 15.37 -4.64 -16.09
N LEU A 154 15.34 -3.31 -16.18
CA LEU A 154 15.63 -2.43 -15.03
C LEU A 154 14.67 -2.70 -13.87
N SER A 155 13.37 -2.82 -14.16
CA SER A 155 12.33 -3.09 -13.16
C SER A 155 12.54 -4.44 -12.47
N ALA A 156 12.91 -5.48 -13.22
CA ALA A 156 13.19 -6.81 -12.67
C ALA A 156 14.49 -6.87 -11.87
N LEU A 157 15.55 -6.19 -12.33
CA LEU A 157 16.80 -6.04 -11.59
C LEU A 157 16.56 -5.30 -10.27
N PHE A 158 15.79 -4.20 -10.27
CA PHE A 158 15.46 -3.46 -9.05
C PHE A 158 14.68 -4.33 -8.06
N ARG A 159 13.62 -5.04 -8.50
CA ARG A 159 12.90 -6.01 -7.66
C ARG A 159 13.85 -7.05 -7.04
N ASP A 160 14.67 -7.70 -7.87
CA ASP A 160 15.54 -8.79 -7.43
C ASP A 160 16.64 -8.27 -6.47
N MET A 161 17.15 -7.06 -6.70
CA MET A 161 18.07 -6.37 -5.78
C MET A 161 17.39 -5.94 -4.47
N CYS A 162 16.10 -5.58 -4.47
CA CYS A 162 15.33 -5.37 -3.22
C CYS A 162 15.27 -6.66 -2.39
N PHE A 163 14.94 -7.80 -3.00
CA PHE A 163 14.89 -9.09 -2.31
C PHE A 163 16.26 -9.49 -1.73
N LEU A 164 17.34 -9.38 -2.53
CA LEU A 164 18.71 -9.62 -2.08
C LEU A 164 19.10 -8.70 -0.90
N THR A 165 18.80 -7.41 -1.00
CA THR A 165 19.11 -6.40 0.03
C THR A 165 18.37 -6.70 1.33
N SER A 166 17.06 -6.95 1.27
CA SER A 166 16.26 -7.25 2.46
C SER A 166 16.68 -8.56 3.13
N ALA A 167 16.82 -9.64 2.36
CA ALA A 167 17.26 -10.94 2.87
C ALA A 167 18.64 -10.87 3.54
N TYR A 168 19.60 -10.19 2.90
CA TYR A 168 20.94 -10.04 3.48
C TYR A 168 20.94 -9.24 4.79
N LEU A 169 20.18 -8.14 4.88
CA LEU A 169 20.16 -7.29 6.07
C LEU A 169 19.39 -7.92 7.24
N LEU A 170 18.31 -8.66 6.94
CA LEU A 170 17.32 -9.15 7.91
C LEU A 170 17.42 -10.65 8.24
N GLU A 171 18.28 -11.44 7.58
CA GLU A 171 18.50 -12.85 7.96
C GLU A 171 18.84 -13.06 9.46
N PRO A 172 19.72 -12.26 10.12
CA PRO A 172 19.99 -12.45 11.55
C PRO A 172 18.79 -12.11 12.44
N VAL A 173 17.97 -11.15 12.00
CA VAL A 173 16.72 -10.74 12.67
C VAL A 173 15.72 -11.89 12.64
N ASP A 174 15.56 -12.53 11.47
CA ASP A 174 14.66 -13.66 11.27
C ASP A 174 15.14 -14.94 11.99
N GLN A 175 16.43 -15.27 11.91
CA GLN A 175 17.04 -16.39 12.62
C GLN A 175 16.81 -16.28 14.14
N SER A 176 17.04 -15.09 14.71
CA SER A 176 16.72 -14.83 16.12
C SER A 176 15.22 -15.02 16.41
N PHE A 177 14.35 -14.47 15.55
CA PHE A 177 12.91 -14.53 15.76
C PHE A 177 12.37 -15.97 15.71
N ARG A 178 12.81 -16.79 14.74
CA ARG A 178 12.44 -18.22 14.68
C ARG A 178 13.01 -19.03 15.84
N ALA A 179 14.19 -18.70 16.34
CA ALA A 179 14.82 -19.42 17.44
C ALA A 179 14.25 -19.04 18.83
N THR A 180 13.78 -17.81 19.02
CA THR A 180 13.48 -17.25 20.36
C THR A 180 12.12 -16.57 20.51
N GLY A 181 11.42 -16.29 19.40
CA GLY A 181 10.25 -15.40 19.36
C GLY A 181 10.60 -13.91 19.47
N LEU A 182 11.90 -13.55 19.50
CA LEU A 182 12.40 -12.18 19.65
C LEU A 182 13.33 -11.80 18.50
N TYR A 183 13.18 -10.59 17.99
CA TYR A 183 14.05 -10.01 16.96
C TYR A 183 15.43 -9.64 17.53
N ALA A 184 16.44 -9.57 16.67
CA ALA A 184 17.80 -9.13 17.00
C ALA A 184 18.25 -7.99 16.07
N PRO A 185 19.37 -7.31 16.33
CA PRO A 185 19.97 -6.38 15.36
C PRO A 185 20.24 -7.05 14.01
N GLY A 186 19.95 -6.33 12.92
CA GLY A 186 20.27 -6.75 11.56
C GLY A 186 21.73 -6.45 11.19
N ARG A 187 22.12 -6.78 9.95
CA ARG A 187 23.46 -6.41 9.44
C ARG A 187 23.52 -4.91 9.19
N SER A 188 24.33 -4.16 9.93
CA SER A 188 24.44 -2.70 9.84
C SER A 188 25.22 -2.18 8.63
N VAL A 189 25.72 -3.06 7.76
CA VAL A 189 26.50 -2.73 6.55
C VAL A 189 25.95 -3.52 5.37
N LEU A 190 25.66 -2.83 4.27
CA LEU A 190 25.33 -3.42 2.97
C LEU A 190 26.59 -3.42 2.08
N PRO A 191 27.15 -4.60 1.74
CA PRO A 191 28.40 -4.70 0.99
C PRO A 191 28.34 -3.99 -0.37
N ARG A 192 29.49 -3.47 -0.82
CA ARG A 192 29.63 -2.73 -2.09
C ARG A 192 28.98 -3.45 -3.29
N ALA A 193 29.16 -4.77 -3.36
CA ALA A 193 28.63 -5.64 -4.42
C ALA A 193 27.09 -5.61 -4.53
N ILE A 194 26.38 -5.20 -3.48
CA ILE A 194 24.92 -5.03 -3.44
C ILE A 194 24.56 -3.54 -3.43
N ALA A 195 25.21 -2.73 -2.60
CA ALA A 195 24.89 -1.32 -2.40
C ALA A 195 25.02 -0.48 -3.68
N VAL A 196 26.11 -0.65 -4.44
CA VAL A 196 26.34 0.12 -5.69
C VAL A 196 25.25 -0.15 -6.75
N PRO A 197 25.00 -1.40 -7.20
CA PRO A 197 23.99 -1.63 -8.22
C PRO A 197 22.57 -1.31 -7.72
N MET A 198 22.29 -1.49 -6.42
CA MET A 198 21.01 -1.11 -5.82
C MET A 198 20.76 0.40 -5.89
N CYS A 199 21.73 1.23 -5.49
CA CYS A 199 21.61 2.69 -5.57
C CYS A 199 21.51 3.18 -7.01
N GLU A 200 22.34 2.67 -7.93
CA GLU A 200 22.32 3.09 -9.34
C GLU A 200 20.99 2.73 -10.04
N LEU A 201 20.39 1.58 -9.72
CA LEU A 201 19.05 1.21 -10.20
C LEU A 201 17.94 2.09 -9.59
N ALA A 202 18.04 2.39 -8.30
CA ALA A 202 17.07 3.25 -7.60
C ALA A 202 17.06 4.67 -8.17
N ASP A 203 18.25 5.25 -8.41
CA ASP A 203 18.41 6.57 -9.01
C ASP A 203 17.87 6.63 -10.44
N GLU A 204 18.15 5.61 -11.28
CA GLU A 204 17.64 5.52 -12.67
C GLU A 204 16.11 5.40 -12.73
N LEU A 205 15.48 4.74 -11.76
CA LEU A 205 14.03 4.52 -11.72
C LEU A 205 13.25 5.58 -10.89
N GLY A 206 13.95 6.41 -10.12
CA GLY A 206 13.33 7.40 -9.22
C GLY A 206 12.70 6.78 -7.96
N HIS A 207 13.33 5.74 -7.43
CA HIS A 207 12.94 5.02 -6.21
C HIS A 207 13.97 5.26 -5.08
N PHE A 208 13.61 4.85 -3.86
CA PHE A 208 14.61 4.67 -2.81
C PHE A 208 15.31 3.31 -2.98
N PRO A 209 16.61 3.17 -2.63
CA PRO A 209 17.35 1.92 -2.74
C PRO A 209 16.99 0.94 -1.60
N TYR A 210 15.71 0.65 -1.43
CA TYR A 210 15.18 -0.33 -0.48
C TYR A 210 13.87 -0.94 -0.97
N MET A 211 13.45 -2.05 -0.37
CA MET A 211 12.21 -2.74 -0.73
C MET A 211 10.97 -1.89 -0.43
N GLU A 212 10.12 -1.73 -1.44
CA GLU A 212 8.80 -1.08 -1.36
C GLU A 212 7.72 -1.84 -2.17
N TYR A 213 6.46 -1.52 -1.88
CA TYR A 213 5.25 -2.18 -2.36
C TYR A 213 5.15 -2.33 -3.90
N SER A 214 5.20 -1.24 -4.66
CA SER A 214 4.83 -1.28 -6.10
C SER A 214 5.94 -1.90 -6.95
N SER A 215 7.13 -1.33 -6.84
CA SER A 215 8.26 -1.54 -7.75
C SER A 215 9.12 -2.74 -7.34
N SER A 216 8.83 -3.35 -6.19
CA SER A 216 9.48 -4.59 -5.76
C SER A 216 8.52 -5.61 -5.17
N TYR A 217 8.10 -5.51 -3.90
CA TYR A 217 7.54 -6.65 -3.16
C TYR A 217 6.22 -7.19 -3.71
N ALA A 218 5.30 -6.31 -4.15
CA ALA A 218 3.98 -6.69 -4.63
C ALA A 218 3.81 -6.52 -6.15
N LEU A 219 3.58 -5.30 -6.63
CA LEU A 219 3.05 -5.10 -8.00
C LEU A 219 4.06 -5.41 -9.12
N SER A 220 5.32 -5.69 -8.81
CA SER A 220 6.35 -6.13 -9.78
C SER A 220 6.76 -7.60 -9.60
N ASN A 221 6.15 -8.32 -8.65
CA ASN A 221 6.59 -9.64 -8.19
C ASN A 221 5.57 -10.75 -8.51
N TYR A 222 4.99 -10.71 -9.71
CA TYR A 222 4.12 -11.77 -10.19
C TYR A 222 4.47 -12.19 -11.61
N ARG A 223 4.23 -13.46 -11.93
CA ARG A 223 4.12 -13.98 -13.30
C ARG A 223 2.71 -14.51 -13.53
N LEU A 224 2.30 -14.50 -14.80
CA LEU A 224 1.01 -15.05 -15.25
C LEU A 224 1.20 -16.48 -15.77
N ASN A 225 0.26 -17.36 -15.43
CA ASN A 225 0.20 -18.72 -15.96
C ASN A 225 -0.39 -18.74 -17.37
N ASP A 226 -1.53 -18.06 -17.57
CA ASP A 226 -2.11 -17.74 -18.88
C ASP A 226 -2.15 -16.22 -19.08
N PRO A 227 -1.23 -15.64 -19.89
CA PRO A 227 -1.24 -14.21 -20.18
C PRO A 227 -2.33 -13.80 -21.20
N SER A 228 -3.02 -14.75 -21.85
CA SER A 228 -4.03 -14.48 -22.90
C SER A 228 -5.41 -14.13 -22.36
N LEU A 229 -5.67 -14.39 -21.07
CA LEU A 229 -6.90 -14.00 -20.41
C LEU A 229 -7.09 -12.45 -20.45
N PRO A 230 -8.35 -11.96 -20.51
CA PRO A 230 -8.63 -10.53 -20.57
C PRO A 230 -8.48 -9.83 -19.21
N THR A 231 -8.16 -8.55 -19.25
CA THR A 231 -8.16 -7.65 -18.07
C THR A 231 -9.60 -7.33 -17.61
N PRO A 232 -9.79 -6.90 -16.34
CA PRO A 232 -11.07 -6.36 -15.86
C PRO A 232 -11.62 -5.23 -16.74
N ALA A 233 -10.76 -4.35 -17.26
CA ALA A 233 -11.15 -3.25 -18.14
C ALA A 233 -11.71 -3.74 -19.48
N GLU A 234 -11.11 -4.77 -20.09
CA GLU A 234 -11.59 -5.36 -21.35
C GLU A 234 -12.90 -6.13 -21.17
N ILE A 235 -13.05 -6.86 -20.05
CA ILE A 235 -14.31 -7.55 -19.70
C ILE A 235 -15.42 -6.52 -19.53
N ALA A 236 -15.21 -5.46 -18.74
CA ALA A 236 -16.17 -4.38 -18.57
C ALA A 236 -16.56 -3.74 -19.91
N ALA A 237 -15.56 -3.37 -20.74
CA ALA A 237 -15.82 -2.77 -22.04
C ALA A 237 -16.60 -3.69 -22.99
N LYS A 238 -16.42 -5.01 -22.90
CA LYS A 238 -17.21 -6.00 -23.66
C LYS A 238 -18.65 -6.07 -23.14
N GLN A 239 -18.85 -6.16 -21.83
CA GLN A 239 -20.18 -6.19 -21.21
C GLN A 239 -20.97 -4.90 -21.50
N SER A 240 -20.36 -3.72 -21.35
CA SER A 240 -21.01 -2.44 -21.65
C SER A 240 -21.43 -2.30 -23.11
N ARG A 241 -20.65 -2.83 -24.07
CA ARG A 241 -21.05 -2.87 -25.49
C ARG A 241 -22.23 -3.80 -25.74
N GLN A 242 -22.32 -4.92 -25.01
CA GLN A 242 -23.41 -5.89 -25.14
C GLN A 242 -24.72 -5.41 -24.49
N ALA A 243 -24.65 -4.51 -23.50
CA ALA A 243 -25.81 -3.93 -22.81
C ALA A 243 -26.48 -2.74 -23.55
N GLY A 244 -26.06 -2.42 -24.78
CA GLY A 244 -26.44 -1.19 -25.48
C GLY A 244 -27.95 -1.01 -25.75
N ALA A 245 -28.37 0.26 -25.72
CA ALA A 245 -29.67 0.85 -26.13
C ALA A 245 -30.87 0.85 -25.16
N ASN A 246 -30.90 0.05 -24.10
CA ASN A 246 -32.05 0.00 -23.15
C ASN A 246 -31.77 0.51 -21.74
N GLY A 247 -30.62 1.19 -21.52
CA GLY A 247 -30.00 1.46 -20.21
C GLY A 247 -30.98 1.78 -19.07
N ALA A 248 -31.26 0.77 -18.24
CA ALA A 248 -32.18 0.88 -17.13
C ALA A 248 -31.47 1.41 -15.87
N PHE A 249 -32.24 2.08 -15.02
CA PHE A 249 -31.77 2.64 -13.75
C PHE A 249 -30.93 1.63 -12.94
N GLY A 250 -29.63 1.90 -12.80
CA GLY A 250 -28.71 1.06 -12.03
C GLY A 250 -27.99 -0.07 -12.78
N ASP A 251 -28.03 -0.15 -14.12
CA ASP A 251 -27.37 -1.24 -14.85
C ASP A 251 -25.84 -1.28 -14.68
N GLU A 252 -25.17 -0.15 -14.48
CA GLU A 252 -23.72 -0.09 -14.20
C GLU A 252 -23.33 -0.71 -12.84
N LEU A 253 -24.29 -0.86 -11.90
CA LEU A 253 -24.08 -1.57 -10.64
C LEU A 253 -24.07 -3.10 -10.83
N ALA A 254 -24.62 -3.61 -11.93
CA ALA A 254 -24.66 -5.05 -12.24
C ALA A 254 -23.41 -5.55 -12.98
N ILE A 255 -22.54 -4.65 -13.44
CA ILE A 255 -21.29 -4.99 -14.13
C ILE A 255 -20.29 -5.50 -13.09
N LYS A 256 -20.05 -6.82 -13.11
CA LYS A 256 -18.98 -7.51 -12.38
C LYS A 256 -18.07 -8.19 -13.40
N THR A 257 -16.77 -8.04 -13.24
CA THR A 257 -15.76 -8.59 -14.16
C THR A 257 -14.92 -9.69 -13.53
N GLY A 258 -14.83 -9.70 -12.19
CA GLY A 258 -13.75 -10.38 -11.50
C GLY A 258 -12.38 -9.78 -11.87
N PRO A 259 -11.28 -10.38 -11.38
CA PRO A 259 -9.92 -9.86 -11.59
C PRO A 259 -9.35 -10.19 -12.98
N GLY A 260 -10.09 -10.92 -13.82
CA GLY A 260 -9.65 -11.32 -15.17
C GLY A 260 -8.34 -12.10 -15.12
N ARG A 261 -7.38 -11.75 -15.98
CA ARG A 261 -6.03 -12.35 -16.02
C ARG A 261 -5.26 -12.24 -14.70
N TYR A 262 -5.63 -11.33 -13.80
CA TYR A 262 -4.95 -11.14 -12.52
C TYR A 262 -5.58 -11.91 -11.35
N SER A 263 -6.36 -12.97 -11.63
CA SER A 263 -6.87 -13.85 -10.56
C SER A 263 -5.73 -14.56 -9.83
N PHE A 264 -5.92 -14.82 -8.55
CA PHE A 264 -4.94 -15.53 -7.71
C PHE A 264 -4.47 -16.89 -8.26
N GLU A 265 -5.36 -17.59 -8.95
CA GLU A 265 -5.11 -18.91 -9.56
C GLU A 265 -4.27 -18.78 -10.83
N ASN A 266 -4.33 -17.64 -11.52
CA ASN A 266 -3.55 -17.35 -12.71
C ASN A 266 -2.20 -16.66 -12.40
N LEU A 267 -1.93 -16.32 -11.13
CA LEU A 267 -0.74 -15.60 -10.71
C LEU A 267 0.18 -16.46 -9.83
N GLU A 268 1.49 -16.30 -10.01
CA GLU A 268 2.53 -16.90 -9.17
C GLU A 268 3.59 -15.86 -8.79
N LEU A 269 4.24 -16.03 -7.63
CA LEU A 269 5.34 -15.16 -7.23
C LEU A 269 6.60 -15.44 -8.06
N ILE A 270 7.36 -14.37 -8.34
CA ILE A 270 8.71 -14.50 -8.94
C ILE A 270 9.76 -14.70 -7.84
N ARG A 271 9.61 -13.97 -6.72
CA ARG A 271 10.46 -14.02 -5.52
C ARG A 271 9.59 -14.11 -4.26
N ALA A 272 10.12 -14.75 -3.23
CA ALA A 272 9.51 -14.92 -1.92
C ALA A 272 10.64 -15.00 -0.86
N PHE A 273 10.33 -14.81 0.41
CA PHE A 273 11.26 -15.04 1.53
C PHE A 273 10.97 -16.34 2.28
N GLU A 274 9.70 -16.66 2.55
CA GLU A 274 9.31 -17.90 3.24
C GLU A 274 8.98 -19.01 2.24
N ASN A 275 7.92 -18.84 1.44
CA ASN A 275 7.40 -19.90 0.58
C ASN A 275 6.59 -19.30 -0.59
N ALA A 276 7.08 -19.47 -1.81
CA ALA A 276 6.44 -18.95 -3.03
C ALA A 276 5.04 -19.53 -3.34
N GLN A 277 4.62 -20.58 -2.63
CA GLN A 277 3.30 -21.23 -2.71
C GLN A 277 2.51 -21.14 -1.39
N GLY A 278 3.04 -20.45 -0.37
CA GLY A 278 2.47 -20.37 0.97
C GLY A 278 1.66 -19.09 1.22
N SER A 279 1.49 -18.76 2.51
CA SER A 279 0.78 -17.55 2.94
C SER A 279 1.41 -16.25 2.42
N GLU A 280 2.71 -16.24 2.09
CA GLU A 280 3.35 -15.09 1.42
C GLU A 280 2.78 -14.84 0.00
N LYS A 281 2.51 -15.91 -0.78
CA LYS A 281 1.76 -15.80 -2.04
C LYS A 281 0.37 -15.22 -1.79
N GLY A 282 -0.31 -15.72 -0.75
CA GLY A 282 -1.57 -15.18 -0.27
C GLY A 282 -1.53 -13.66 -0.08
N PHE A 283 -0.59 -13.23 0.76
CA PHE A 283 -0.41 -11.84 1.14
C PHE A 283 -0.11 -10.94 -0.06
N ILE A 284 0.81 -11.33 -0.94
CA ILE A 284 1.21 -10.51 -2.08
C ILE A 284 0.17 -10.52 -3.21
N ILE A 285 -0.32 -11.68 -3.62
CA ILE A 285 -1.16 -11.80 -4.81
C ILE A 285 -2.57 -11.24 -4.57
N VAL A 286 -3.10 -11.28 -3.34
CA VAL A 286 -4.37 -10.59 -3.03
C VAL A 286 -4.27 -9.08 -3.27
N HIS A 287 -3.13 -8.46 -2.97
CA HIS A 287 -2.90 -7.05 -3.34
C HIS A 287 -2.87 -6.86 -4.87
N CYS A 288 -2.23 -7.76 -5.62
CA CYS A 288 -2.23 -7.70 -7.09
C CYS A 288 -3.65 -7.85 -7.67
N GLU A 289 -4.47 -8.74 -7.10
CA GLU A 289 -5.87 -8.98 -7.48
C GLU A 289 -6.75 -7.74 -7.19
N MET A 290 -6.58 -7.10 -6.03
CA MET A 290 -7.22 -5.81 -5.72
C MET A 290 -6.83 -4.71 -6.72
N LEU A 291 -5.55 -4.66 -7.12
CA LEU A 291 -5.04 -3.66 -8.07
C LEU A 291 -5.43 -3.93 -9.53
N ALA A 292 -5.88 -5.14 -9.87
CA ALA A 292 -6.43 -5.49 -11.19
C ALA A 292 -7.59 -4.56 -11.62
N TYR A 293 -8.39 -4.12 -10.65
CA TYR A 293 -9.53 -3.24 -10.86
C TYR A 293 -9.13 -1.76 -11.03
N SER A 294 -7.87 -1.39 -10.78
CA SER A 294 -7.45 0.02 -10.74
C SER A 294 -7.63 0.77 -12.08
N GLY A 295 -7.57 0.09 -13.23
CA GLY A 295 -7.89 0.69 -14.53
C GLY A 295 -9.35 1.18 -14.62
N ARG A 296 -10.30 0.35 -14.16
CA ARG A 296 -11.72 0.71 -14.06
C ARG A 296 -11.92 1.89 -13.09
N LEU A 297 -11.26 1.85 -11.94
CA LEU A 297 -11.32 2.91 -10.92
C LEU A 297 -10.80 4.27 -11.43
N VAL A 298 -9.62 4.28 -12.07
CA VAL A 298 -9.02 5.49 -12.67
C VAL A 298 -9.91 6.04 -13.78
N ASN A 299 -10.43 5.19 -14.68
CA ASN A 299 -11.30 5.62 -15.77
C ASN A 299 -12.63 6.22 -15.27
N ALA A 300 -13.24 5.62 -14.25
CA ALA A 300 -14.45 6.17 -13.63
C ALA A 300 -14.17 7.46 -12.82
N THR A 301 -13.01 7.57 -12.17
CA THR A 301 -12.55 8.78 -11.47
C THR A 301 -12.41 9.97 -12.43
N GLU A 302 -11.73 9.81 -13.55
CA GLU A 302 -11.61 10.89 -14.55
C GLU A 302 -12.97 11.22 -15.19
N GLY A 303 -13.83 10.22 -15.42
CA GLY A 303 -15.21 10.45 -15.85
C GLY A 303 -16.03 11.28 -14.86
N MET A 304 -15.86 11.04 -13.56
CA MET A 304 -16.50 11.82 -12.49
C MET A 304 -16.02 13.28 -12.49
N LEU A 305 -14.71 13.52 -12.58
CA LEU A 305 -14.17 14.89 -12.62
C LEU A 305 -14.70 15.68 -13.82
N LEU A 306 -14.81 15.05 -14.99
CA LEU A 306 -15.38 15.69 -16.18
C LEU A 306 -16.86 15.99 -16.01
N ALA A 307 -17.64 15.02 -15.51
CA ALA A 307 -19.06 15.20 -15.27
C ALA A 307 -19.36 16.35 -14.28
N VAL A 308 -18.60 16.47 -13.18
CA VAL A 308 -18.72 17.60 -12.25
C VAL A 308 -18.37 18.92 -12.92
N ALA A 309 -17.29 18.97 -13.72
CA ALA A 309 -16.87 20.19 -14.38
C ALA A 309 -17.86 20.68 -15.46
N GLU A 310 -18.55 19.75 -16.12
CA GLU A 310 -19.58 20.02 -17.14
C GLU A 310 -21.01 20.09 -16.53
N GLN A 311 -21.15 19.88 -15.22
CA GLN A 311 -22.40 19.81 -14.45
C GLN A 311 -23.39 18.73 -14.96
N ASP A 312 -22.86 17.67 -15.58
CA ASP A 312 -23.62 16.52 -16.06
C ASP A 312 -23.87 15.51 -14.93
N VAL A 313 -25.04 15.62 -14.30
CA VAL A 313 -25.48 14.73 -13.23
C VAL A 313 -25.61 13.27 -13.72
N GLY A 314 -26.04 13.02 -14.95
CA GLY A 314 -26.24 11.67 -15.47
C GLY A 314 -24.92 10.93 -15.68
N THR A 315 -23.93 11.59 -16.28
CA THR A 315 -22.58 11.02 -16.41
C THR A 315 -21.91 10.85 -15.04
N ALA A 316 -22.18 11.74 -14.07
CA ALA A 316 -21.69 11.62 -12.71
C ALA A 316 -22.30 10.41 -11.96
N GLU A 317 -23.61 10.16 -12.10
CA GLU A 317 -24.28 8.97 -11.56
C GLU A 317 -23.66 7.70 -12.12
N SER A 318 -23.50 7.59 -13.44
CA SER A 318 -22.79 6.49 -14.09
C SER A 318 -21.37 6.31 -13.54
N ALA A 319 -20.57 7.38 -13.50
CA ALA A 319 -19.22 7.31 -12.96
C ALA A 319 -19.19 6.80 -11.50
N MET A 320 -20.10 7.27 -10.65
CA MET A 320 -20.18 6.85 -9.25
C MET A 320 -20.73 5.41 -9.09
N MET A 321 -21.65 4.96 -9.96
CA MET A 321 -22.10 3.56 -10.00
C MET A 321 -20.96 2.61 -10.37
N ARG A 322 -20.16 2.96 -11.40
CA ARG A 322 -18.95 2.20 -11.77
C ARG A 322 -17.91 2.20 -10.65
N LEU A 323 -17.71 3.31 -9.96
CA LEU A 323 -16.82 3.34 -8.78
C LEU A 323 -17.32 2.37 -7.70
N LEU A 324 -18.61 2.42 -7.37
CA LEU A 324 -19.21 1.59 -6.31
C LEU A 324 -19.14 0.09 -6.63
N SER A 325 -19.56 -0.33 -7.83
CA SER A 325 -19.53 -1.76 -8.20
C SER A 325 -18.12 -2.32 -8.29
N THR A 326 -17.16 -1.50 -8.73
CA THR A 326 -15.74 -1.84 -8.80
C THR A 326 -15.11 -1.90 -7.40
N PHE A 327 -15.46 -0.98 -6.48
CA PHE A 327 -14.97 -1.04 -5.10
C PHE A 327 -15.51 -2.26 -4.36
N GLU A 328 -16.78 -2.65 -4.57
CA GLU A 328 -17.30 -3.91 -4.03
C GLU A 328 -16.45 -5.13 -4.48
N GLU A 329 -16.01 -5.19 -5.75
CA GLU A 329 -15.12 -6.27 -6.24
C GLU A 329 -13.71 -6.20 -5.62
N VAL A 330 -13.16 -5.00 -5.41
CA VAL A 330 -11.89 -4.83 -4.66
C VAL A 330 -12.02 -5.37 -3.23
N GLN A 331 -13.19 -5.24 -2.61
CA GLN A 331 -13.45 -5.68 -1.25
C GLN A 331 -13.66 -7.19 -1.15
N GLU A 332 -14.28 -7.80 -2.16
CA GLU A 332 -14.35 -9.26 -2.33
C GLU A 332 -12.93 -9.86 -2.45
N SER A 333 -12.07 -9.27 -3.30
CA SER A 333 -10.66 -9.66 -3.38
C SER A 333 -9.92 -9.43 -2.06
N MET A 334 -10.13 -8.30 -1.38
CA MET A 334 -9.50 -8.03 -0.08
C MET A 334 -9.94 -9.05 0.99
N GLU A 335 -11.22 -9.43 1.06
CA GLU A 335 -11.74 -10.43 2.01
C GLU A 335 -11.10 -11.82 1.80
N SER A 336 -10.75 -12.17 0.56
CA SER A 336 -10.07 -13.45 0.24
C SER A 336 -8.70 -13.63 0.93
N MET A 337 -8.13 -12.56 1.48
CA MET A 337 -6.91 -12.61 2.30
C MET A 337 -7.00 -13.65 3.42
N TRP A 338 -8.15 -13.80 4.09
CA TRP A 338 -8.30 -14.74 5.22
C TRP A 338 -8.13 -16.21 4.85
N SER A 339 -8.45 -16.60 3.62
CA SER A 339 -8.32 -17.99 3.14
C SER A 339 -7.04 -18.22 2.35
N ARG A 340 -6.45 -17.17 1.77
CA ARG A 340 -5.23 -17.23 0.94
C ARG A 340 -3.95 -16.99 1.74
N SER A 341 -4.00 -16.25 2.86
CA SER A 341 -2.90 -16.06 3.81
C SER A 341 -3.38 -16.34 5.24
N LEU A 342 -2.63 -17.11 6.03
CA LEU A 342 -3.00 -17.37 7.42
C LEU A 342 -2.46 -16.28 8.36
N PRO A 343 -3.25 -15.77 9.33
CA PRO A 343 -2.76 -14.77 10.29
C PRO A 343 -1.56 -15.25 11.13
N SER A 344 -1.48 -16.56 11.40
CA SER A 344 -0.37 -17.21 12.10
C SER A 344 0.92 -17.28 11.29
N ASP A 345 0.82 -17.22 9.96
CA ASP A 345 1.95 -17.37 9.05
C ASP A 345 2.64 -16.05 8.74
N TYR A 346 1.96 -14.92 8.92
CA TYR A 346 2.47 -13.60 8.57
C TYR A 346 3.84 -13.32 9.20
N LEU A 347 4.04 -13.72 10.47
CA LEU A 347 5.31 -13.50 11.16
C LEU A 347 6.49 -14.31 10.58
N LYS A 348 6.25 -15.33 9.74
CA LYS A 348 7.30 -16.14 9.10
C LYS A 348 8.03 -15.41 7.97
N PHE A 349 7.39 -14.41 7.34
CA PHE A 349 7.99 -13.58 6.30
C PHE A 349 8.06 -12.08 6.69
N ARG A 350 7.29 -11.63 7.69
CA ARG A 350 7.31 -10.25 8.21
C ARG A 350 8.71 -9.74 8.55
N SER A 351 9.59 -10.62 9.05
CA SER A 351 10.99 -10.30 9.36
C SER A 351 11.73 -9.62 8.20
N PHE A 352 11.43 -9.99 6.95
CA PHE A 352 12.16 -9.57 5.76
C PHE A 352 11.60 -8.31 5.07
N ILE A 353 10.51 -7.75 5.58
CA ILE A 353 9.85 -6.56 5.02
C ILE A 353 9.92 -5.33 5.95
N TYR A 354 10.63 -5.42 7.06
CA TYR A 354 10.94 -4.25 7.91
C TYR A 354 11.87 -3.26 7.23
N GLY A 355 11.73 -1.98 7.62
CA GLY A 355 12.66 -0.93 7.21
C GLY A 355 13.95 -0.87 8.02
N THR A 356 14.85 -0.01 7.55
CA THR A 356 16.11 0.38 8.19
C THR A 356 16.04 1.76 8.87
N LEU A 357 14.93 2.50 8.72
CA LEU A 357 14.74 3.85 9.27
C LEU A 357 14.84 3.87 10.80
N GLY A 358 15.80 4.64 11.33
CA GLY A 358 16.17 4.77 12.74
C GLY A 358 16.07 6.21 13.24
N ARG A 359 14.89 6.84 13.06
CA ARG A 359 14.66 8.30 13.25
C ARG A 359 15.49 8.95 14.38
N PRO A 360 16.27 10.02 14.09
CA PRO A 360 17.15 10.70 15.07
C PRO A 360 16.48 11.24 16.34
N SER A 361 15.19 11.57 16.31
CA SER A 361 14.47 12.11 17.47
C SER A 361 13.87 11.06 18.41
N GLN A 362 13.82 9.77 18.00
CA GLN A 362 13.08 8.75 18.77
C GLN A 362 13.62 7.30 18.68
N LYS A 363 14.69 6.98 17.93
CA LYS A 363 15.38 5.66 17.91
C LYS A 363 14.47 4.40 17.86
N HIS A 364 13.32 4.47 17.19
CA HIS A 364 12.27 3.44 17.31
C HIS A 364 12.53 2.10 16.57
N ASN A 365 13.65 1.92 15.89
CA ASN A 365 13.97 0.68 15.17
C ASN A 365 15.21 0.01 15.77
N ALA A 366 14.99 -0.82 16.79
CA ALA A 366 16.07 -1.53 17.50
C ALA A 366 16.81 -2.57 16.63
N MET A 367 16.29 -2.93 15.44
CA MET A 367 17.00 -3.79 14.48
C MET A 367 18.10 -3.01 13.73
N PHE A 368 17.91 -1.70 13.51
CA PHE A 368 18.85 -0.80 12.84
C PHE A 368 18.88 0.57 13.56
N PRO A 369 19.45 0.65 14.77
CA PRO A 369 19.33 1.83 15.64
C PRO A 369 20.01 3.09 15.06
N ASP A 370 20.95 2.90 14.14
CA ASP A 370 21.68 3.95 13.43
C ASP A 370 21.61 3.71 11.89
N GLY A 371 20.55 3.08 11.40
CA GLY A 371 20.39 2.76 9.97
C GLY A 371 21.37 1.71 9.43
N VAL A 372 21.71 1.81 8.15
CA VAL A 372 22.63 0.89 7.44
C VAL A 372 23.69 1.67 6.66
N THR A 373 24.93 1.20 6.70
CA THR A 373 26.04 1.74 5.89
C THR A 373 26.07 1.08 4.51
N TYR A 374 25.83 1.86 3.47
CA TYR A 374 25.90 1.45 2.06
C TYR A 374 27.32 1.69 1.56
N GLU A 375 28.04 0.63 1.23
CA GLU A 375 29.45 0.73 0.84
C GLU A 375 29.67 1.20 -0.59
N GLY A 376 30.63 2.10 -0.79
CA GLY A 376 31.16 2.41 -2.12
C GLY A 376 30.23 3.19 -3.06
N ILE A 377 29.13 3.74 -2.55
CA ILE A 377 28.10 4.47 -3.33
C ILE A 377 28.39 5.96 -3.53
N GLY A 378 29.44 6.49 -2.88
CA GLY A 378 29.87 7.86 -3.06
C GLY A 378 30.74 8.08 -4.30
N PRO A 379 30.84 9.31 -4.85
CA PRO A 379 31.58 9.56 -6.10
C PRO A 379 33.07 9.20 -6.08
N ARG A 380 33.69 9.04 -4.90
CA ARG A 380 35.08 8.57 -4.75
C ARG A 380 35.17 7.17 -4.15
N GLY A 381 34.07 6.42 -4.16
CA GLY A 381 33.96 5.11 -3.53
C GLY A 381 33.79 5.16 -2.01
N GLU A 382 33.39 6.31 -1.44
CA GLU A 382 33.07 6.38 -0.01
C GLU A 382 31.73 5.70 0.34
N SER A 383 31.65 5.13 1.54
CA SER A 383 30.42 4.57 2.10
C SER A 383 29.53 5.68 2.69
N LYS A 384 28.20 5.48 2.70
CA LYS A 384 27.25 6.41 3.32
C LYS A 384 26.25 5.69 4.20
N GLN A 385 25.91 6.30 5.33
CA GLN A 385 24.82 5.85 6.20
C GLN A 385 23.48 6.25 5.58
N MET A 386 22.54 5.31 5.47
CA MET A 386 21.21 5.52 4.89
C MET A 386 20.13 4.78 5.67
N GLU A 387 18.90 5.26 5.53
CA GLU A 387 17.75 4.88 6.34
C GLU A 387 16.48 4.90 5.49
N PHE A 388 15.74 3.78 5.45
CA PHE A 388 14.53 3.65 4.62
C PHE A 388 13.38 2.97 5.36
N ARG A 389 12.14 3.35 5.02
CA ARG A 389 10.94 2.63 5.47
C ARG A 389 10.92 1.25 4.81
N GLY A 390 10.36 0.28 5.52
CA GLY A 390 10.06 -1.03 4.96
C GLY A 390 8.81 -1.00 4.10
N GLU A 391 8.44 -2.17 3.61
CA GLU A 391 7.22 -2.36 2.85
C GLU A 391 5.99 -1.97 3.70
N SER A 392 5.00 -1.35 3.06
CA SER A 392 3.70 -1.13 3.66
C SER A 392 2.64 -0.99 2.59
N GLY A 393 1.50 -1.65 2.79
CA GLY A 393 0.27 -1.38 2.04
C GLY A 393 -0.24 0.08 2.13
N ALA A 394 0.34 0.92 2.99
CA ALA A 394 0.14 2.38 2.93
C ALA A 394 0.67 3.02 1.63
N ASN A 395 1.53 2.31 0.88
CA ASN A 395 2.05 2.71 -0.43
C ASN A 395 1.06 2.39 -1.58
N ASP A 396 -0.03 1.64 -1.34
CA ASP A 396 -1.12 1.49 -2.32
C ASP A 396 -1.69 2.85 -2.75
N SER A 397 -2.26 2.91 -3.96
CA SER A 397 -2.89 4.07 -4.59
C SER A 397 -4.43 4.01 -4.65
N ILE A 398 -5.09 2.88 -4.42
CA ILE A 398 -6.57 2.76 -4.46
C ILE A 398 -7.23 3.66 -3.42
N ILE A 399 -6.86 3.53 -2.15
CA ILE A 399 -7.49 4.32 -1.08
C ILE A 399 -7.17 5.82 -1.17
N PRO A 400 -5.91 6.25 -1.40
CA PRO A 400 -5.61 7.65 -1.68
C PRO A 400 -6.38 8.24 -2.87
N MET A 401 -6.66 7.44 -3.91
CA MET A 401 -7.47 7.89 -5.04
C MET A 401 -8.90 8.19 -4.60
N ALA A 402 -9.54 7.27 -3.87
CA ALA A 402 -10.90 7.49 -3.35
C ALA A 402 -10.95 8.62 -2.31
N ASP A 403 -9.97 8.71 -1.40
CA ASP A 403 -9.86 9.78 -0.41
C ASP A 403 -9.76 11.17 -1.05
N ASN A 404 -9.02 11.27 -2.15
CA ASN A 404 -8.84 12.51 -2.88
C ASN A 404 -10.07 12.86 -3.72
N LEU A 405 -10.69 11.90 -4.41
CA LEU A 405 -11.91 12.11 -5.21
C LEU A 405 -13.12 12.48 -4.34
N LEU A 406 -13.32 11.78 -3.22
CA LEU A 406 -14.42 12.00 -2.27
C LEU A 406 -14.10 13.13 -1.27
N GLU A 407 -12.98 13.85 -1.46
CA GLU A 407 -12.53 14.94 -0.59
C GLU A 407 -12.30 14.59 0.90
N ILE A 408 -12.32 13.30 1.28
CA ILE A 408 -12.03 12.81 2.65
C ILE A 408 -10.67 13.32 3.13
N THR A 409 -9.71 13.51 2.22
CA THR A 409 -8.39 14.09 2.51
C THR A 409 -8.45 15.49 3.15
N LYS A 410 -9.51 16.28 2.94
CA LYS A 410 -9.71 17.59 3.59
C LYS A 410 -9.97 17.48 5.10
N GLU A 411 -10.54 16.35 5.55
CA GLU A 411 -10.92 16.09 6.94
C GLU A 411 -9.82 15.37 7.75
N LEU A 412 -8.64 15.19 7.16
CA LEU A 412 -7.47 14.67 7.86
C LEU A 412 -6.91 15.74 8.83
N PRO A 413 -6.76 15.43 10.12
CA PRO A 413 -6.21 16.39 11.10
C PRO A 413 -4.74 16.70 10.81
N ASP A 414 -4.30 17.95 10.96
CA ASP A 414 -2.86 18.26 10.92
C ASP A 414 -2.16 17.75 12.19
N ASN A 415 -1.56 16.57 12.09
CA ASN A 415 -0.78 15.93 13.15
C ASN A 415 0.33 15.04 12.56
N GLU A 416 1.13 14.43 13.44
CA GLU A 416 2.24 13.55 13.03
C GLU A 416 1.78 12.33 12.21
N LEU A 417 0.58 11.78 12.47
CA LEU A 417 0.05 10.63 11.74
C LEU A 417 -0.26 11.02 10.29
N THR A 418 -0.86 12.20 10.08
CA THR A 418 -1.10 12.73 8.72
C THR A 418 0.20 13.07 8.00
N ARG A 419 1.22 13.60 8.69
CA ARG A 419 2.55 13.81 8.13
C ARG A 419 3.23 12.49 7.75
N THR A 420 3.04 11.45 8.56
CA THR A 420 3.52 10.08 8.27
C THR A 420 2.78 9.45 7.09
N LEU A 421 1.46 9.67 6.94
CA LEU A 421 0.69 9.30 5.76
C LEU A 421 1.19 10.00 4.49
N ARG A 422 1.55 11.30 4.58
CA ARG A 422 2.15 12.06 3.47
C ARG A 422 3.54 11.54 3.11
N ASP A 423 4.35 11.17 4.10
CA ASP A 423 5.68 10.59 3.92
C ASP A 423 5.64 9.23 3.20
N PHE A 424 4.71 8.32 3.54
CA PHE A 424 4.48 7.08 2.78
C PHE A 424 4.18 7.33 1.29
N ARG A 425 3.59 8.49 0.92
CA ARG A 425 3.33 8.80 -0.49
C ARG A 425 4.61 8.95 -1.32
N THR A 426 5.75 9.29 -0.71
CA THR A 426 7.03 9.47 -1.41
C THR A 426 7.57 8.19 -2.04
N TYR A 427 7.25 7.03 -1.46
CA TYR A 427 7.73 5.72 -1.91
C TYR A 427 7.01 5.20 -3.16
N ARG A 428 5.81 5.73 -3.49
CA ARG A 428 5.09 5.32 -4.71
C ARG A 428 5.86 5.70 -5.98
N PRO A 429 5.65 4.99 -7.11
CA PRO A 429 6.16 5.40 -8.40
C PRO A 429 5.75 6.85 -8.75
N LYS A 430 6.68 7.62 -9.31
CA LYS A 430 6.52 9.08 -9.56
C LYS A 430 5.19 9.45 -10.23
N THR A 431 4.84 8.74 -11.31
CA THR A 431 3.60 8.90 -12.07
C THR A 431 2.34 8.77 -11.23
N GLN A 432 2.33 7.87 -10.23
CA GLN A 432 1.21 7.69 -9.31
C GLN A 432 1.14 8.82 -8.27
N ARG A 433 2.29 9.32 -7.79
CA ARG A 433 2.35 10.48 -6.89
C ARG A 433 1.75 11.72 -7.56
N GLU A 434 2.23 12.04 -8.75
CA GLU A 434 1.77 13.18 -9.56
C GLU A 434 0.27 13.06 -9.87
N TYR A 435 -0.21 11.90 -10.30
CA TYR A 435 -1.65 11.66 -10.52
C TYR A 435 -2.50 11.92 -9.27
N LEU A 436 -2.09 11.38 -8.12
CA LEU A 436 -2.83 11.53 -6.86
C LEU A 436 -2.83 12.96 -6.34
N GLU A 437 -1.72 13.69 -6.48
CA GLU A 437 -1.60 15.11 -6.14
C GLU A 437 -2.50 15.97 -7.05
N HIS A 438 -2.53 15.70 -8.35
CA HIS A 438 -3.44 16.36 -9.28
C HIS A 438 -4.91 15.99 -9.06
N LEU A 439 -5.21 14.76 -8.63
CA LEU A 439 -6.57 14.36 -8.26
C LEU A 439 -7.05 15.11 -7.02
N GLU A 440 -6.21 15.24 -5.98
CA GLU A 440 -6.51 15.99 -4.75
C GLU A 440 -6.86 17.45 -5.06
N SER A 441 -6.07 18.10 -5.91
CA SER A 441 -6.28 19.48 -6.34
C SER A 441 -7.54 19.63 -7.21
N ARG A 442 -7.70 18.81 -8.24
CA ARG A 442 -8.85 18.87 -9.18
C ARG A 442 -10.17 18.60 -8.47
N ALA A 443 -10.27 17.56 -7.65
CA ALA A 443 -11.48 17.26 -6.89
C ALA A 443 -11.82 18.39 -5.91
N SER A 444 -10.82 18.89 -5.18
CA SER A 444 -11.00 20.00 -4.25
C SER A 444 -11.46 21.31 -4.89
N MET A 445 -10.98 21.59 -6.12
CA MET A 445 -11.35 22.77 -6.92
C MET A 445 -12.76 22.66 -7.51
N LEU A 446 -13.13 21.47 -8.01
CA LEU A 446 -14.44 21.21 -8.59
C LEU A 446 -15.55 21.08 -7.53
N GLY A 447 -15.19 20.75 -6.28
CA GLY A 447 -16.17 20.56 -5.20
C GLY A 447 -17.04 19.33 -5.43
N VAL A 448 -16.42 18.19 -5.76
CA VAL A 448 -17.06 16.89 -5.98
C VAL A 448 -18.03 16.52 -4.84
N ARG A 449 -17.65 16.71 -3.55
CA ARG A 449 -18.59 16.47 -2.43
C ARG A 449 -19.79 17.40 -2.51
N ALA A 450 -19.56 18.69 -2.71
CA ALA A 450 -20.61 19.69 -2.75
C ALA A 450 -21.58 19.46 -3.93
N PHE A 451 -21.06 19.04 -5.09
CA PHE A 451 -21.86 18.63 -6.24
C PHE A 451 -22.71 17.39 -5.92
N CYS A 452 -22.12 16.32 -5.39
CA CYS A 452 -22.83 15.08 -5.07
C CYS A 452 -23.88 15.24 -3.96
N MET A 453 -23.60 16.04 -2.93
CA MET A 453 -24.44 16.19 -1.74
C MET A 453 -25.50 17.29 -1.89
N SER A 454 -25.43 18.14 -2.93
CA SER A 454 -26.40 19.21 -3.16
C SER A 454 -27.82 18.68 -3.29
N THR A 455 -28.78 19.37 -2.65
CA THR A 455 -30.22 19.14 -2.80
C THR A 455 -30.72 19.35 -4.22
N SER A 456 -29.95 20.01 -5.09
CA SER A 456 -30.27 20.26 -6.50
C SER A 456 -29.67 19.27 -7.49
N ALA A 457 -28.84 18.31 -7.06
CA ALA A 457 -28.13 17.41 -7.96
C ALA A 457 -28.96 16.17 -8.30
N SER A 458 -28.88 15.12 -7.48
CA SER A 458 -29.74 13.95 -7.57
C SER A 458 -29.73 13.13 -6.27
N PRO A 459 -30.88 12.58 -5.84
CA PRO A 459 -30.91 11.67 -4.70
C PRO A 459 -30.21 10.33 -4.99
N LEU A 460 -30.06 9.91 -6.27
CA LEU A 460 -29.23 8.76 -6.61
C LEU A 460 -27.75 9.10 -6.40
N LEU A 461 -27.27 10.22 -6.96
CA LEU A 461 -25.86 10.61 -6.84
C LEU A 461 -25.43 10.80 -5.37
N LYS A 462 -26.30 11.42 -4.57
CA LYS A 462 -26.11 11.59 -3.12
C LYS A 462 -26.02 10.25 -2.38
N ALA A 463 -26.91 9.30 -2.68
CA ALA A 463 -26.85 7.94 -2.13
C ALA A 463 -25.55 7.23 -2.54
N LEU A 464 -25.16 7.30 -3.82
CA LEU A 464 -23.94 6.67 -4.33
C LEU A 464 -22.67 7.25 -3.68
N TYR A 465 -22.62 8.57 -3.46
CA TYR A 465 -21.51 9.21 -2.73
C TYR A 465 -21.40 8.66 -1.29
N ILE A 466 -22.51 8.60 -0.54
CA ILE A 466 -22.53 8.05 0.82
C ILE A 466 -22.04 6.60 0.83
N LEU A 467 -22.52 5.77 -0.10
CA LEU A 467 -22.10 4.37 -0.22
C LEU A 467 -20.64 4.22 -0.63
N MET A 468 -20.08 5.14 -1.42
CA MET A 468 -18.66 5.17 -1.75
C MET A 468 -17.79 5.55 -0.54
N VAL A 469 -18.24 6.47 0.31
CA VAL A 469 -17.57 6.74 1.61
C VAL A 469 -17.65 5.48 2.51
N ASP A 470 -18.77 4.75 2.50
CA ASP A 470 -18.89 3.46 3.21
C ASP A 470 -17.94 2.38 2.67
N GLN A 471 -17.66 2.33 1.36
CA GLN A 471 -16.62 1.43 0.81
C GLN A 471 -15.22 1.78 1.35
N VAL A 472 -14.86 3.05 1.42
CA VAL A 472 -13.57 3.49 2.01
C VAL A 472 -13.51 3.14 3.51
N ARG A 473 -14.61 3.31 4.25
CA ARG A 473 -14.72 2.84 5.64
C ARG A 473 -14.55 1.33 5.74
N GLU A 474 -15.23 0.56 4.90
CA GLU A 474 -15.19 -0.90 4.94
C GLU A 474 -13.78 -1.44 4.66
N PHE A 475 -13.05 -0.82 3.72
CA PHE A 475 -11.65 -1.17 3.44
C PHE A 475 -10.76 -0.90 4.66
N ARG A 476 -10.86 0.31 5.23
CA ARG A 476 -10.09 0.71 6.42
C ARG A 476 -10.44 -0.13 7.65
N ASN A 477 -11.70 -0.56 7.77
CA ASN A 477 -12.15 -1.51 8.79
C ASN A 477 -11.51 -2.89 8.61
N ARG A 478 -11.60 -3.47 7.41
CA ARG A 478 -11.00 -4.76 7.08
C ARG A 478 -9.48 -4.75 7.32
N HIS A 479 -8.79 -3.67 6.94
CA HIS A 479 -7.37 -3.49 7.23
C HIS A 479 -7.06 -3.41 8.74
N TRP A 480 -7.92 -2.76 9.53
CA TRP A 480 -7.80 -2.77 10.99
C TRP A 480 -8.01 -4.18 11.58
N LEU A 481 -8.99 -4.93 11.08
CA LEU A 481 -9.22 -6.32 11.46
C LEU A 481 -8.04 -7.25 11.08
N PHE A 482 -7.43 -7.08 9.91
CA PHE A 482 -6.19 -7.77 9.55
C PHE A 482 -5.08 -7.42 10.53
N THR A 483 -4.80 -6.13 10.74
CA THR A 483 -3.80 -5.65 11.72
C THR A 483 -3.94 -6.30 13.09
N ARG A 484 -5.19 -6.38 13.60
CA ARG A 484 -5.46 -7.03 14.88
C ARG A 484 -5.10 -8.52 14.86
N ASN A 485 -5.46 -9.26 13.82
CA ASN A 485 -5.30 -10.70 13.77
C ASN A 485 -3.90 -11.18 13.30
N TYR A 486 -3.22 -10.40 12.46
CA TYR A 486 -1.93 -10.72 11.86
C TYR A 486 -0.73 -10.17 12.66
N ILE A 487 -0.94 -9.09 13.42
CA ILE A 487 0.14 -8.43 14.18
C ILE A 487 -0.19 -8.42 15.67
N ILE A 488 -1.24 -7.70 16.09
CA ILE A 488 -1.48 -7.41 17.52
C ILE A 488 -1.72 -8.69 18.35
N LYS A 489 -2.41 -9.69 17.80
CA LYS A 489 -2.62 -11.00 18.44
C LYS A 489 -1.41 -11.94 18.36
N GLN A 490 -0.46 -11.70 17.46
CA GLN A 490 0.62 -12.63 17.13
C GLN A 490 1.95 -12.26 17.78
N THR A 491 2.17 -10.98 18.10
CA THR A 491 3.42 -10.51 18.72
C THR A 491 3.23 -9.22 19.52
N ASP A 492 3.97 -9.10 20.62
CA ASP A 492 4.11 -7.86 21.38
C ASP A 492 5.04 -6.83 20.69
N PHE A 493 5.76 -7.21 19.62
CA PHE A 493 6.57 -6.29 18.80
C PHE A 493 5.68 -5.43 17.89
N SER A 494 5.45 -4.20 18.33
CA SER A 494 4.33 -3.36 17.83
C SER A 494 4.69 -2.32 16.77
N LEU A 495 5.95 -2.23 16.37
CA LEU A 495 6.41 -1.41 15.24
C LEU A 495 5.88 -2.01 13.92
N ALA A 496 5.22 -1.23 13.07
CA ALA A 496 4.87 -1.67 11.72
C ALA A 496 6.11 -1.80 10.81
N THR A 497 6.02 -2.59 9.74
CA THR A 497 7.09 -2.80 8.74
C THR A 497 7.58 -1.47 8.12
N GLY A 498 6.64 -0.61 7.74
CA GLY A 498 6.88 0.77 7.31
C GLY A 498 7.26 1.77 8.42
N GLY A 499 7.41 1.33 9.68
CA GLY A 499 7.89 2.14 10.80
C GLY A 499 6.86 3.05 11.50
N SER A 500 5.56 2.75 11.42
CA SER A 500 4.49 3.49 12.11
C SER A 500 3.97 2.76 13.36
N ASN A 501 3.46 3.51 14.35
CA ASN A 501 2.74 2.93 15.48
C ASN A 501 1.34 2.50 15.03
N ILE A 502 1.17 1.21 14.78
CA ILE A 502 0.03 0.66 14.04
C ILE A 502 -1.32 0.83 14.76
N ILE A 503 -1.30 0.87 16.11
CA ILE A 503 -2.50 1.02 16.94
C ILE A 503 -2.99 2.48 16.98
N ARG A 504 -2.15 3.46 16.62
CA ARG A 504 -2.57 4.86 16.48
C ARG A 504 -2.90 5.24 15.04
N TYR A 505 -2.11 4.75 14.08
CA TYR A 505 -2.19 5.17 12.69
C TYR A 505 -3.47 4.72 11.97
N LEU A 506 -3.77 3.41 11.97
CA LEU A 506 -4.95 2.90 11.25
C LEU A 506 -6.27 3.36 11.89
N PRO A 507 -6.44 3.37 13.23
CA PRO A 507 -7.65 3.89 13.85
C PRO A 507 -7.89 5.39 13.62
N ASN A 508 -6.83 6.23 13.54
CA ASN A 508 -6.98 7.65 13.17
C ASN A 508 -7.61 7.81 11.78
N ASN A 509 -7.16 7.01 10.81
CA ASN A 509 -7.68 7.04 9.45
C ASN A 509 -9.11 6.48 9.39
N LEU A 510 -9.40 5.39 10.10
CA LEU A 510 -10.75 4.83 10.19
C LEU A 510 -11.73 5.79 10.88
N ALA A 511 -11.36 6.40 12.00
CA ALA A 511 -12.16 7.41 12.69
C ALA A 511 -12.45 8.64 11.82
N THR A 512 -11.53 9.02 10.93
CA THR A 512 -11.73 10.15 10.01
C THR A 512 -12.80 9.84 8.96
N VAL A 513 -12.74 8.68 8.29
CA VAL A 513 -13.79 8.31 7.32
C VAL A 513 -15.13 8.03 7.99
N LEU A 514 -15.13 7.53 9.24
CA LEU A 514 -16.36 7.36 10.02
C LEU A 514 -17.07 8.70 10.28
N ARG A 515 -16.33 9.78 10.60
CA ARG A 515 -16.92 11.14 10.70
C ARG A 515 -17.53 11.57 9.36
N VAL A 516 -16.78 11.50 8.26
CA VAL A 516 -17.28 11.89 6.93
C VAL A 516 -18.54 11.09 6.55
N LEU A 517 -18.59 9.81 6.89
CA LEU A 517 -19.77 8.97 6.64
C LEU A 517 -20.97 9.40 7.50
N GLU A 518 -20.78 9.64 8.80
CA GLU A 518 -21.84 10.16 9.68
C GLU A 518 -22.37 11.52 9.21
N ASP A 519 -21.49 12.47 8.90
CA ASP A 519 -21.87 13.80 8.43
C ASP A 519 -22.65 13.71 7.10
N SER A 520 -22.22 12.84 6.18
CA SER A 520 -22.90 12.63 4.90
C SER A 520 -24.24 11.89 5.05
N CYS A 521 -24.35 10.96 6.02
CA CYS A 521 -25.63 10.33 6.38
C CYS A 521 -26.58 11.28 7.10
N ALA A 522 -26.08 12.23 7.91
CA ALA A 522 -26.90 13.25 8.56
C ALA A 522 -27.52 14.23 7.56
N GLU A 523 -26.86 14.46 6.42
CA GLU A 523 -27.42 15.20 5.29
C GLU A 523 -28.48 14.40 4.48
N TRP A 524 -28.63 13.08 4.68
CA TRP A 524 -29.58 12.23 3.97
C TRP A 524 -30.92 12.10 4.71
N GLY A 525 -31.99 12.65 4.14
CA GLY A 525 -33.31 12.72 4.76
C GLY A 525 -34.40 11.90 4.07
N ALA A 526 -35.56 11.80 4.72
CA ALA A 526 -36.74 11.14 4.16
C ALA A 526 -37.21 11.73 2.81
N ALA A 527 -36.92 13.01 2.55
CA ALA A 527 -37.17 13.66 1.26
C ALA A 527 -36.28 13.07 0.14
N ASP A 528 -34.99 12.84 0.41
CA ASP A 528 -34.08 12.21 -0.55
C ASP A 528 -34.51 10.78 -0.87
N GLU A 529 -34.90 9.99 0.15
CA GLU A 529 -35.40 8.64 -0.06
C GLU A 529 -36.68 8.61 -0.91
N GLN A 530 -37.63 9.50 -0.61
CA GLN A 530 -38.88 9.58 -1.36
C GLN A 530 -38.63 10.04 -2.80
N ALA A 531 -37.70 10.98 -3.01
CA ALA A 531 -37.28 11.40 -4.34
C ALA A 531 -36.62 10.25 -5.12
N LEU A 532 -35.72 9.47 -4.50
CA LEU A 532 -35.07 8.30 -5.12
C LEU A 532 -36.09 7.23 -5.53
N ARG A 533 -37.01 6.87 -4.62
CA ARG A 533 -38.11 5.92 -4.89
C ARG A 533 -39.02 6.41 -6.00
N THR A 534 -39.32 7.71 -6.04
CA THR A 534 -40.21 8.32 -7.05
C THR A 534 -39.53 8.34 -8.41
N HIS A 535 -38.26 8.77 -8.47
CA HIS A 535 -37.48 8.78 -9.70
C HIS A 535 -37.41 7.38 -10.33
N ALA A 536 -37.02 6.36 -9.56
CA ALA A 536 -36.92 5.00 -10.08
C ALA A 536 -38.26 4.45 -10.60
N ARG A 537 -39.39 4.74 -9.94
CA ARG A 537 -40.73 4.37 -10.45
C ARG A 537 -41.11 5.05 -11.76
N LEU A 538 -40.55 6.21 -12.05
CA LEU A 538 -40.81 6.96 -13.29
C LEU A 538 -39.87 6.56 -14.43
N THR A 539 -38.67 6.06 -14.13
CA THR A 539 -37.63 5.77 -15.14
C THR A 539 -37.37 4.29 -15.39
N SER A 540 -38.05 3.36 -14.71
CA SER A 540 -37.73 1.93 -14.82
C SER A 540 -38.88 0.96 -14.54
N SER A 541 -38.67 -0.30 -14.92
CA SER A 541 -39.57 -1.42 -14.60
C SER A 541 -39.47 -1.83 -13.13
N ALA A 542 -40.21 -2.88 -12.72
CA ALA A 542 -40.25 -3.36 -11.33
C ALA A 542 -38.86 -3.60 -10.69
N THR A 543 -37.85 -3.94 -11.50
CA THR A 543 -36.47 -4.16 -11.03
C THR A 543 -35.78 -2.88 -10.57
N GLY A 544 -36.04 -1.72 -11.17
CA GLY A 544 -35.41 -0.47 -10.75
C GLY A 544 -36.04 0.14 -9.50
N ALA A 545 -37.34 -0.05 -9.28
CA ALA A 545 -37.98 0.23 -8.00
C ALA A 545 -37.37 -0.61 -6.85
N GLN A 546 -37.05 -1.88 -7.12
CA GLN A 546 -36.33 -2.74 -6.17
C GLN A 546 -34.89 -2.25 -5.93
N ARG A 547 -34.15 -1.88 -6.99
CA ARG A 547 -32.79 -1.31 -6.88
C ARG A 547 -32.77 -0.05 -6.01
N ALA A 548 -33.74 0.86 -6.18
CA ALA A 548 -33.86 2.06 -5.36
C ALA A 548 -34.08 1.74 -3.87
N GLU A 549 -34.95 0.78 -3.55
CA GLU A 549 -35.17 0.36 -2.15
C GLU A 549 -33.92 -0.29 -1.53
N VAL A 550 -33.15 -1.07 -2.32
CA VAL A 550 -31.86 -1.61 -1.88
C VAL A 550 -30.86 -0.48 -1.57
N LEU A 551 -30.79 0.57 -2.40
CA LEU A 551 -29.92 1.72 -2.15
C LEU A 551 -30.31 2.49 -0.89
N VAL A 552 -31.60 2.77 -0.68
CA VAL A 552 -32.08 3.44 0.55
C VAL A 552 -31.72 2.62 1.79
N ASN A 553 -31.90 1.30 1.75
CA ASN A 553 -31.55 0.43 2.87
C ASN A 553 -30.03 0.37 3.08
N LYS A 554 -29.21 0.26 2.03
CA LYS A 554 -27.74 0.35 2.15
C LYS A 554 -27.30 1.67 2.83
N VAL A 555 -27.89 2.81 2.46
CA VAL A 555 -27.56 4.14 3.07
C VAL A 555 -27.95 4.19 4.55
N ARG A 556 -29.16 3.72 4.91
CA ARG A 556 -29.61 3.65 6.31
C ARG A 556 -28.70 2.77 7.16
N GLU A 557 -28.29 1.61 6.65
CA GLU A 557 -27.39 0.71 7.35
C GLU A 557 -25.95 1.24 7.42
N ALA A 558 -25.48 2.03 6.44
CA ALA A 558 -24.20 2.72 6.51
C ALA A 558 -24.18 3.74 7.66
N GLY A 559 -25.22 4.56 7.83
CA GLY A 559 -25.35 5.51 8.94
C GLY A 559 -25.33 4.84 10.32
N LYS A 560 -26.19 3.83 10.53
CA LYS A 560 -26.22 3.04 11.79
C LYS A 560 -24.86 2.40 12.11
N ARG A 561 -24.20 1.85 11.09
CA ARG A 561 -22.90 1.18 11.19
C ARG A 561 -21.81 2.17 11.57
N ALA A 562 -21.79 3.36 10.97
CA ALA A 562 -20.77 4.38 11.21
C ALA A 562 -20.70 4.78 12.69
N GLU A 563 -21.83 5.19 13.26
CA GLU A 563 -21.91 5.57 14.67
C GLU A 563 -21.50 4.43 15.62
N ALA A 564 -22.03 3.23 15.39
CA ALA A 564 -21.76 2.07 16.22
C ALA A 564 -20.27 1.71 16.16
N GLN A 565 -19.69 1.72 14.96
CA GLN A 565 -18.30 1.39 14.73
C GLN A 565 -17.34 2.43 15.30
N ARG A 566 -17.64 3.74 15.24
CA ARG A 566 -16.81 4.77 15.89
C ARG A 566 -16.73 4.54 17.40
N ARG A 567 -17.88 4.34 18.06
CA ARG A 567 -17.96 4.06 19.50
C ARG A 567 -17.21 2.77 19.90
N MET A 568 -17.24 1.74 19.05
CA MET A 568 -16.50 0.50 19.27
C MET A 568 -14.98 0.72 19.11
N LEU A 569 -14.56 1.41 18.05
CA LEU A 569 -13.16 1.69 17.74
C LEU A 569 -12.48 2.53 18.84
N GLU A 570 -13.17 3.58 19.33
CA GLU A 570 -12.66 4.43 20.41
C GLU A 570 -12.39 3.64 21.69
N ARG A 571 -13.35 2.78 22.09
CA ARG A 571 -13.21 1.91 23.27
C ARG A 571 -12.11 0.87 23.08
N GLU A 572 -12.06 0.24 21.92
CA GLU A 572 -11.07 -0.77 21.56
C GLU A 572 -9.64 -0.22 21.59
N VAL A 573 -9.40 0.96 20.98
CA VAL A 573 -8.09 1.61 20.99
C VAL A 573 -7.69 2.03 22.39
N ALA A 574 -8.63 2.54 23.20
CA ALA A 574 -8.35 2.88 24.60
C ALA A 574 -7.92 1.67 25.43
N LEU A 575 -8.59 0.52 25.27
CA LEU A 575 -8.23 -0.74 25.93
C LEU A 575 -6.84 -1.23 25.48
N LEU A 576 -6.57 -1.29 24.18
CA LEU A 576 -5.27 -1.72 23.65
C LEU A 576 -4.11 -0.83 24.12
N MET A 577 -4.35 0.47 24.30
CA MET A 577 -3.36 1.41 24.86
C MET A 577 -3.13 1.16 26.36
N GLN A 578 -4.18 0.85 27.12
CA GLN A 578 -4.07 0.49 28.55
C GLN A 578 -3.33 -0.84 28.76
N GLU A 579 -3.69 -1.88 28.00
CA GLU A 579 -3.02 -3.19 28.04
C GLU A 579 -1.51 -3.07 27.73
N LYS A 580 -1.15 -2.27 26.71
CA LYS A 580 0.25 -1.97 26.40
C LYS A 580 0.98 -1.22 27.51
N ALA A 581 0.34 -0.23 28.14
CA ALA A 581 0.93 0.51 29.24
C ALA A 581 1.18 -0.36 30.48
N ALA A 582 0.32 -1.36 30.71
CA ALA A 582 0.44 -2.30 31.82
C ALA A 582 1.54 -3.36 31.61
N LYS A 583 1.74 -3.87 30.38
CA LYS A 583 2.85 -4.78 30.08
C LYS A 583 4.20 -4.05 30.18
N ASN A 584 5.12 -4.55 31.02
CA ASN A 584 6.52 -4.13 31.16
C ASN A 584 6.77 -2.60 31.30
N PRO A 585 6.45 -2.00 32.45
CA PRO A 585 6.86 -0.63 32.75
C PRO A 585 8.39 -0.51 32.78
N GLY A 586 8.94 0.40 31.96
CA GLY A 586 10.38 0.71 31.91
C GLY A 586 11.15 0.16 30.70
N ILE A 587 10.54 -0.66 29.84
CA ILE A 587 11.12 -1.07 28.54
C ILE A 587 10.50 -0.23 27.41
N ASP A 588 11.37 0.43 26.64
CA ASP A 588 11.03 1.19 25.43
C ASP A 588 10.16 0.37 24.47
N GLU A 589 9.08 0.95 23.92
CA GLU A 589 8.19 0.25 22.98
C GLU A 589 8.93 -0.34 21.77
N SER A 590 10.03 0.27 21.33
CA SER A 590 10.87 -0.20 20.22
C SER A 590 11.73 -1.43 20.55
N MET A 591 12.02 -1.66 21.83
CA MET A 591 12.79 -2.82 22.30
C MET A 591 11.90 -3.98 22.76
N ARG A 592 10.57 -3.78 22.85
CA ARG A 592 9.63 -4.85 23.21
C ARG A 592 9.54 -5.88 22.09
N GLY A 593 9.98 -7.11 22.35
CA GLY A 593 10.10 -8.14 21.32
C GLY A 593 11.48 -8.22 20.68
N MET A 594 12.47 -7.47 21.20
CA MET A 594 13.89 -7.65 20.88
C MET A 594 14.57 -8.56 21.92
N VAL A 595 15.63 -9.25 21.49
CA VAL A 595 16.64 -9.81 22.40
C VAL A 595 17.36 -8.63 23.05
N MET A 596 17.16 -8.44 24.35
CA MET A 596 17.86 -7.40 25.10
C MET A 596 19.35 -7.72 25.13
N PRO A 597 20.24 -6.79 24.73
CA PRO A 597 21.67 -6.98 24.91
C PRO A 597 21.97 -7.13 26.42
N PRO A 598 22.99 -7.91 26.81
CA PRO A 598 23.43 -7.95 28.20
C PRO A 598 23.74 -6.52 28.66
N PRO A 599 23.35 -6.13 29.89
CA PRO A 599 23.47 -4.75 30.34
C PRO A 599 24.93 -4.32 30.28
N THR A 600 25.25 -3.41 29.36
CA THR A 600 26.58 -2.83 29.26
C THR A 600 26.90 -2.15 30.59
N PRO A 601 28.05 -2.45 31.22
CA PRO A 601 28.51 -1.69 32.37
C PRO A 601 28.60 -0.22 31.94
N LYS A 602 27.75 0.64 32.51
CA LYS A 602 27.80 2.08 32.25
C LYS A 602 29.20 2.58 32.57
N GLN A 603 29.65 3.55 31.78
CA GLN A 603 30.91 4.26 31.98
C GLN A 603 30.97 4.84 33.41
N ALA A 604 31.59 4.09 34.32
CA ALA A 604 31.99 4.56 35.63
C ALA A 604 33.47 4.96 35.54
N VAL A 605 33.71 6.26 35.51
CA VAL A 605 35.05 6.83 35.60
C VAL A 605 35.58 6.57 37.01
N ASN A 606 36.61 5.72 37.14
CA ASN A 606 37.81 5.98 37.96
C ASN A 606 38.79 4.77 37.98
N SER A 607 39.96 5.00 37.38
CA SER A 607 41.32 4.73 37.88
C SER A 607 41.63 3.65 38.96
N VAL A 608 42.76 2.95 38.74
CA VAL A 608 43.61 2.14 39.66
C VAL A 608 42.95 0.87 40.25
N ASP A 609 43.56 -0.32 40.39
CA ASP A 609 44.96 -0.77 40.45
C ASP A 609 45.02 -2.33 40.25
N ALA A 610 46.22 -2.90 40.43
CA ALA A 610 46.66 -4.26 40.16
C ALA A 610 45.80 -5.46 40.64
N GLY A 611 45.58 -6.36 39.68
CA GLY A 611 45.87 -7.80 39.73
C GLY A 611 45.67 -8.63 41.00
N GLN A 612 44.86 -9.69 40.88
CA GLN A 612 45.19 -10.99 41.49
C GLN A 612 44.56 -12.18 40.75
N GLN A 613 45.28 -13.29 40.73
CA GLN A 613 44.78 -14.59 40.28
C GLN A 613 43.75 -15.15 41.28
N ARG A 614 42.74 -15.89 40.79
CA ARG A 614 42.33 -17.15 41.44
C ARG A 614 41.53 -18.06 40.51
N ALA A 615 41.52 -19.34 40.87
CA ALA A 615 41.14 -20.45 40.01
C ALA A 615 39.85 -21.15 40.49
N TYR A 616 39.31 -21.98 39.59
CA TYR A 616 38.37 -23.10 39.80
C TYR A 616 37.22 -22.97 40.82
N SER A 617 35.99 -23.17 40.31
CA SER A 617 35.04 -24.06 40.99
C SER A 617 34.11 -24.74 39.98
N THR A 618 34.10 -26.07 39.99
CA THR A 618 33.09 -26.92 39.37
C THR A 618 31.91 -27.13 40.33
N SER A 619 30.67 -26.97 39.87
CA SER A 619 29.50 -27.46 40.60
C SER A 619 28.62 -28.34 39.72
N VAL A 620 28.48 -29.60 40.13
CA VAL A 620 27.55 -30.60 39.58
C VAL A 620 26.22 -30.50 40.33
N GLY A 621 25.10 -30.71 39.63
CA GLY A 621 23.75 -30.77 40.21
C GLY A 621 22.79 -29.78 39.52
N ASN A 622 21.55 -30.13 39.20
CA ASN A 622 20.87 -31.41 39.38
C ASN A 622 19.87 -31.66 38.23
N LYS A 623 19.55 -32.93 37.96
CA LYS A 623 18.43 -33.30 37.09
C LYS A 623 17.11 -33.24 37.87
N ASP A 624 16.02 -33.37 37.12
CA ASP A 624 14.65 -33.61 37.57
C ASP A 624 13.90 -32.42 38.20
N GLN A 625 13.13 -31.71 37.37
CA GLN A 625 11.70 -31.42 37.59
C GLN A 625 11.10 -30.58 36.44
N ASN A 626 10.23 -31.21 35.63
CA ASN A 626 8.97 -30.66 35.06
C ASN A 626 8.45 -31.53 33.90
N GLN A 627 7.86 -32.67 34.26
CA GLN A 627 6.87 -33.36 33.43
C GLN A 627 5.47 -33.15 34.03
N GLU A 628 4.93 -31.93 34.00
CA GLU A 628 3.51 -31.74 34.37
C GLU A 628 2.84 -30.48 33.81
N GLU A 629 2.83 -30.29 32.48
CA GLU A 629 1.91 -29.32 31.85
C GLU A 629 1.51 -29.64 30.39
N LYS A 630 1.29 -30.94 30.10
CA LYS A 630 0.71 -31.40 28.81
C LYS A 630 -0.55 -32.25 29.03
N ARG A 631 -1.59 -31.67 29.66
CA ARG A 631 -2.89 -32.36 29.84
C ARG A 631 -4.12 -31.46 30.08
N SER A 632 -4.29 -30.39 29.30
CA SER A 632 -5.63 -29.77 29.14
C SER A 632 -5.79 -29.04 27.81
N MET A 633 -6.23 -29.76 26.76
CA MET A 633 -6.89 -29.21 25.56
C MET A 633 -7.40 -30.36 24.67
N LYS A 634 -8.50 -31.00 25.08
CA LYS A 634 -9.34 -31.88 24.22
C LYS A 634 -10.65 -32.25 24.94
N ARG A 635 -11.70 -31.44 24.76
CA ARG A 635 -13.15 -31.79 24.84
C ARG A 635 -14.01 -30.53 24.70
N GLY A 636 -15.13 -30.65 23.97
CA GLY A 636 -16.07 -29.55 23.70
C GLY A 636 -15.69 -28.72 22.46
N MET A 637 -16.57 -28.49 21.47
CA MET A 637 -17.97 -28.92 21.36
C MET A 637 -18.37 -29.06 19.88
N VAL A 638 -19.30 -29.97 19.61
CA VAL A 638 -19.85 -30.25 18.26
C VAL A 638 -21.20 -29.55 18.12
N GLY A 639 -21.42 -28.93 16.95
CA GLY A 639 -22.74 -28.72 16.35
C GLY A 639 -23.64 -27.64 16.94
N CYS A 640 -24.15 -26.76 16.07
CA CYS A 640 -25.59 -26.52 15.92
C CYS A 640 -25.82 -25.69 14.64
N ASP A 641 -26.63 -26.24 13.73
CA ASP A 641 -27.17 -25.53 12.58
C ASP A 641 -28.41 -24.70 12.99
N GLY A 642 -28.74 -23.68 12.18
CA GLY A 642 -30.15 -23.35 11.92
C GLY A 642 -30.74 -22.07 12.53
N VAL A 643 -31.17 -21.19 11.61
CA VAL A 643 -32.37 -20.32 11.64
C VAL A 643 -32.47 -19.25 12.74
N GLY A 644 -32.52 -17.99 12.31
CA GLY A 644 -32.84 -16.79 13.10
C GLY A 644 -32.73 -15.53 12.26
#